data_AF-A0A0N5D3Q2-F1
#
_entry.id   AF-A0A0N5D3Q2-F1
#
_cell.length_a   1.000
_cell.length_b   1.000
_cell.length_c   1.000
_cell.angle_alpha   90.00
_cell.angle_beta   90.00
_cell.angle_gamma   90.00
#
_symmetry.space_group_name_H-M   'P 1'
#
loop_
_entity.id
_entity.type
_entity.pdbx_description
1 polymer ?
#
loop_
_entity_poly.entity_id
_entity_poly.type
_entity_poly.pdbx_seq_one_letter_code
_entity_poly.pdbx_strand_id
1 'polypeptide(L)'
;MSSSMSSIRKRRRRVSLHSNVDRANNMNGFNDRHENGRWIAKYEDLLNRNEVHRSLSSASVILDARCDAFPVFECFATEISSLDARKKLYDDLRIGDELCFRIKRVELAGVYAEPICTLHSFRRNLKWIDDFQVLLQRNLLNGQDYRPNDLIKVVVVGIEDETKLPIFSIDVEAGLLTGADLPAYFRNGEKMGNKSFDEYLRNYLPANNPNLATLFGIETKSTVSFLHELRDSNFTSKHRAPYIRQKQDEYLSMSLAKRGVEKIREGDNSVAVQHFNRALTIYDKNIEALVGRGAAYANMGQYALAETDLDAALAIDEKHANAQKYMIETLLQEAKKLEKNGKKDEAKLKYVKILSISSDVRAVDRLRNLEKSPSEEEVEYKKNEKTRGHEKERTEDEESIRVKRRRDAQKDVSSLLCRVLALIGHDMMIKEELDLGRCLCIHSQLQAVDIILQSLLYQRGVVPTVVSQLLSSVSSQNEVKFVETYTEIRLALKNLFRSANRRALKEVVIIIGSSCATPQEIYRIPIRVCDSYDSDISHCGENCGELSSKEQRQLSSSLVLSPNLYSLRNITRNTRVYVLVCGIDDLKFPEALVENDASFELPEEEILARRNINSVRFILKHPCVETIITVCNPGTTWFRLSPFIKAFF
;
A
#
# COMPACT_ATOMS: atom_id res chain seq x y z
N MET A 1 -20.91 -41.57 -57.26
CA MET A 1 -19.85 -40.76 -57.90
C MET A 1 -20.12 -39.29 -57.57
N SER A 2 -19.13 -38.62 -56.96
CA SER A 2 -18.76 -37.19 -57.13
C SER A 2 -19.87 -36.12 -56.99
N SER A 3 -19.92 -35.36 -55.87
CA SER A 3 -19.22 -34.05 -55.65
C SER A 3 -20.10 -32.85 -56.09
N SER A 4 -20.16 -31.66 -55.50
CA SER A 4 -19.36 -30.96 -54.48
C SER A 4 -19.96 -29.55 -54.24
N MET A 5 -19.83 -29.06 -53.00
CA MET A 5 -19.46 -27.68 -52.56
C MET A 5 -20.40 -26.45 -52.73
N SER A 6 -20.97 -26.06 -51.58
CA SER A 6 -20.95 -24.76 -50.86
C SER A 6 -21.01 -23.41 -51.58
N SER A 7 -22.01 -22.59 -51.23
CA SER A 7 -21.85 -21.24 -50.61
C SER A 7 -23.21 -20.60 -50.28
N ILE A 8 -23.42 -20.07 -49.07
CA ILE A 8 -24.57 -19.19 -48.76
C ILE A 8 -24.09 -17.90 -48.09
N ARG A 9 -24.30 -16.79 -48.80
CA ARG A 9 -24.09 -15.40 -48.38
C ARG A 9 -25.40 -14.75 -47.93
N LYS A 10 -25.29 -13.99 -46.83
CA LYS A 10 -26.01 -12.78 -46.39
C LYS A 10 -27.22 -12.29 -47.23
N ARG A 11 -28.36 -12.08 -46.55
CA ARG A 11 -29.47 -11.23 -47.04
C ARG A 11 -29.52 -9.88 -46.30
N ARG A 12 -29.42 -8.80 -47.07
CA ARG A 12 -29.85 -7.43 -46.74
C ARG A 12 -31.36 -7.30 -46.99
N ARG A 13 -32.04 -6.40 -46.28
CA ARG A 13 -33.19 -5.64 -46.82
C ARG A 13 -33.05 -4.16 -46.44
N ARG A 14 -33.20 -3.32 -47.47
CA ARG A 14 -33.26 -1.84 -47.52
C ARG A 14 -34.65 -1.35 -47.08
N VAL A 15 -34.80 -0.08 -46.67
CA VAL A 15 -35.65 0.96 -47.31
C VAL A 15 -35.12 2.37 -46.91
N SER A 16 -35.32 3.34 -47.79
CA SER A 16 -34.68 4.66 -47.97
C SER A 16 -35.48 5.88 -47.46
N LEU A 17 -34.72 6.91 -47.05
CA LEU A 17 -34.85 8.38 -47.20
C LEU A 17 -36.22 9.03 -47.54
N HIS A 18 -36.59 10.05 -46.75
CA HIS A 18 -37.11 11.35 -47.24
C HIS A 18 -36.66 12.49 -46.29
N SER A 19 -36.19 13.57 -46.90
CA SER A 19 -35.76 14.85 -46.33
C SER A 19 -36.95 15.73 -45.93
N ASN A 20 -36.80 16.58 -44.91
CA ASN A 20 -37.40 17.92 -44.88
C ASN A 20 -36.62 18.84 -43.93
N VAL A 21 -35.91 19.77 -44.57
CA VAL A 21 -35.52 21.08 -44.04
C VAL A 21 -36.82 21.88 -43.88
N ASP A 22 -37.07 22.44 -42.69
CA ASP A 22 -37.79 23.70 -42.45
C ASP A 22 -38.31 23.74 -41.00
N ARG A 23 -37.66 24.60 -40.19
CA ARG A 23 -38.27 25.47 -39.15
C ARG A 23 -37.18 26.06 -38.25
N ALA A 24 -36.40 26.96 -38.83
CA ALA A 24 -35.92 28.13 -38.11
C ALA A 24 -36.95 29.26 -38.38
N ASN A 25 -37.27 30.03 -37.33
CA ASN A 25 -38.11 31.24 -37.26
C ASN A 25 -39.41 31.04 -36.47
N ASN A 26 -39.31 31.29 -35.17
CA ASN A 26 -40.16 32.27 -34.48
C ASN A 26 -39.55 32.59 -33.10
N MET A 27 -38.61 33.53 -33.11
CA MET A 27 -38.38 34.45 -31.99
C MET A 27 -39.57 35.41 -31.94
N ASN A 28 -40.26 35.49 -30.79
CA ASN A 28 -40.68 36.75 -30.14
C ASN A 28 -41.70 36.45 -29.03
N GLY A 29 -41.30 36.74 -27.79
CA GLY A 29 -42.17 36.64 -26.62
C GLY A 29 -41.40 36.80 -25.32
N PHE A 30 -40.78 37.97 -25.12
CA PHE A 30 -40.42 38.42 -23.78
C PHE A 30 -41.70 38.56 -22.95
N ASN A 31 -41.74 37.89 -21.80
CA ASN A 31 -42.49 38.39 -20.65
C ASN A 31 -41.79 37.93 -19.38
N ASP A 32 -41.29 38.91 -18.64
CA ASP A 32 -40.76 38.79 -17.29
C ASP A 32 -41.73 38.06 -16.38
N ARG A 33 -41.22 37.08 -15.63
CA ARG A 33 -41.60 36.78 -14.24
C ARG A 33 -40.65 35.72 -13.65
N HIS A 34 -39.88 36.18 -12.66
CA HIS A 34 -39.19 35.45 -11.60
C HIS A 34 -39.32 33.91 -11.57
N GLU A 35 -38.20 33.19 -11.74
CA GLU A 35 -37.96 31.88 -11.11
C GLU A 35 -36.47 31.46 -11.13
N ASN A 36 -35.57 32.33 -10.63
CA ASN A 36 -34.12 32.05 -10.46
C ASN A 36 -33.80 31.18 -9.22
N GLY A 37 -34.67 30.23 -8.86
CA GLY A 37 -34.54 29.46 -7.61
C GLY A 37 -34.37 27.95 -7.75
N ARG A 38 -34.44 27.38 -8.97
CA ARG A 38 -34.61 25.91 -9.13
C ARG A 38 -33.46 25.14 -9.77
N TRP A 39 -32.41 25.81 -10.21
CA TRP A 39 -31.29 25.17 -10.93
C TRP A 39 -29.99 25.05 -10.12
N ILE A 40 -29.90 25.66 -8.94
CA ILE A 40 -28.69 25.59 -8.08
C ILE A 40 -28.71 24.34 -7.18
N ALA A 41 -29.90 23.81 -6.84
CA ALA A 41 -30.02 22.71 -5.87
C ALA A 41 -29.70 21.29 -6.39
N LYS A 42 -29.40 21.10 -7.69
CA LYS A 42 -29.10 19.76 -8.26
C LYS A 42 -27.62 19.45 -8.46
N TYR A 43 -26.73 20.42 -8.24
CA TYR A 43 -25.28 20.22 -8.40
C TYR A 43 -24.51 20.11 -7.07
N GLU A 44 -25.11 20.46 -5.93
CA GLU A 44 -24.46 20.31 -4.61
C GLU A 44 -24.50 18.88 -4.05
N ASP A 45 -25.45 18.05 -4.48
CA ASP A 45 -25.59 16.66 -3.99
C ASP A 45 -24.58 15.66 -4.60
N LEU A 46 -23.84 16.06 -5.65
CA LEU A 46 -22.89 15.16 -6.32
C LEU A 46 -21.46 15.23 -5.77
N LEU A 47 -21.15 16.18 -4.88
CA LEU A 47 -19.81 16.36 -4.32
C LEU A 47 -19.89 16.71 -2.82
N ASN A 48 -20.03 15.67 -2.00
CA ASN A 48 -19.84 15.77 -0.56
C ASN A 48 -18.37 16.17 -0.26
N ARG A 49 -18.12 17.47 -0.08
CA ARG A 49 -16.75 18.05 0.09
C ARG A 49 -15.93 17.38 1.19
N ASN A 50 -16.57 16.77 2.17
CA ASN A 50 -15.91 16.14 3.31
C ASN A 50 -15.34 14.74 3.02
N GLU A 51 -15.90 14.00 2.05
CA GLU A 51 -15.38 12.67 1.67
C GLU A 51 -14.14 12.77 0.79
N VAL A 52 -14.06 13.81 -0.04
CA VAL A 52 -12.88 14.07 -0.89
C VAL A 52 -11.67 14.45 -0.03
N HIS A 53 -11.85 15.27 1.01
CA HIS A 53 -10.77 15.64 1.92
C HIS A 53 -10.29 14.49 2.81
N ARG A 54 -11.16 13.57 3.24
CA ARG A 54 -10.75 12.36 4.01
C ARG A 54 -10.10 11.28 3.14
N SER A 55 -10.50 11.15 1.88
CA SER A 55 -9.90 10.14 0.98
C SER A 55 -8.50 10.55 0.48
N LEU A 56 -8.16 11.84 0.53
CA LEU A 56 -6.87 12.39 0.10
C LEU A 56 -5.82 12.42 1.23
N SER A 57 -6.20 12.21 2.50
CA SER A 57 -5.25 12.30 3.63
C SER A 57 -4.49 11.01 3.94
N SER A 58 -4.90 9.86 3.39
CA SER A 58 -4.28 8.55 3.69
C SER A 58 -3.45 7.97 2.53
N ALA A 59 -3.47 8.58 1.35
CA ALA A 59 -2.65 8.16 0.22
C ALA A 59 -1.43 9.07 0.09
N SER A 60 -0.28 8.56 0.50
CA SER A 60 1.01 9.22 0.30
C SER A 60 1.32 9.42 -1.20
N VAL A 61 1.23 10.68 -1.63
CA VAL A 61 2.15 11.39 -2.54
C VAL A 61 2.14 11.06 -4.05
N ILE A 62 1.02 10.71 -4.71
CA ILE A 62 1.05 10.67 -6.20
C ILE A 62 -0.05 11.47 -6.89
N LEU A 63 -1.20 11.71 -6.25
CA LEU A 63 -2.24 12.61 -6.76
C LEU A 63 -2.83 13.38 -5.59
N ASP A 64 -2.00 14.16 -4.90
CA ASP A 64 -2.55 15.27 -4.13
C ASP A 64 -3.10 16.24 -5.17
N ALA A 65 -4.41 16.19 -5.42
CA ALA A 65 -5.15 17.24 -6.13
C ALA A 65 -5.19 18.54 -5.28
N ARG A 66 -4.19 18.75 -4.41
CA ARG A 66 -3.91 20.02 -3.80
C ARG A 66 -3.31 20.92 -4.86
N CYS A 67 -3.96 22.08 -4.95
CA CYS A 67 -3.55 23.24 -5.72
C CYS A 67 -3.77 23.07 -7.22
N ASP A 68 -5.03 23.16 -7.66
CA ASP A 68 -5.31 23.86 -8.91
C ASP A 68 -4.57 25.20 -8.84
N ALA A 69 -3.41 25.26 -9.50
CA ALA A 69 -2.61 26.45 -9.62
C ALA A 69 -3.17 27.36 -10.74
N PHE A 70 -4.39 27.07 -11.19
CA PHE A 70 -5.12 27.90 -12.11
C PHE A 70 -5.34 29.29 -11.48
N PRO A 71 -5.02 30.38 -12.19
CA PRO A 71 -5.26 31.74 -11.70
C PRO A 71 -6.74 31.93 -11.33
N VAL A 72 -6.99 32.77 -10.34
CA VAL A 72 -8.36 33.11 -9.94
C VAL A 72 -9.07 33.91 -11.04
N PHE A 73 -10.40 33.84 -11.04
CA PHE A 73 -11.23 34.54 -12.03
C PHE A 73 -10.92 36.05 -12.12
N GLU A 74 -10.61 36.68 -10.99
CA GLU A 74 -10.27 38.12 -10.97
C GLU A 74 -9.07 38.47 -11.86
N CYS A 75 -8.14 37.55 -12.10
CA CYS A 75 -7.01 37.77 -13.01
C CYS A 75 -7.44 37.92 -14.48
N PHE A 76 -8.66 37.49 -14.84
CA PHE A 76 -9.19 37.56 -16.21
C PHE A 76 -10.29 38.61 -16.35
N ALA A 77 -10.76 39.16 -15.23
CA ALA A 77 -11.90 40.06 -15.22
C ALA A 77 -11.45 41.50 -15.52
N THR A 78 -12.01 42.09 -16.59
CA THR A 78 -11.68 43.47 -17.01
C THR A 78 -12.70 44.51 -16.52
N GLU A 79 -13.86 44.08 -16.01
CA GLU A 79 -15.01 44.96 -15.75
C GLU A 79 -15.38 45.10 -14.27
N ILE A 80 -14.62 44.50 -13.33
CA ILE A 80 -14.98 44.56 -11.91
C ILE A 80 -14.44 45.86 -11.29
N SER A 81 -15.32 46.63 -10.65
CA SER A 81 -14.93 47.85 -9.92
C SER A 81 -14.24 47.50 -8.59
N SER A 82 -13.28 48.33 -8.15
CA SER A 82 -12.59 48.15 -6.87
C SER A 82 -13.53 48.20 -5.66
N LEU A 83 -14.59 49.00 -5.74
CA LEU A 83 -15.62 49.14 -4.70
C LEU A 83 -16.44 47.85 -4.55
N ASP A 84 -16.89 47.26 -5.65
CA ASP A 84 -17.69 46.03 -5.62
C ASP A 84 -16.84 44.84 -5.16
N ALA A 85 -15.57 44.81 -5.58
CA ALA A 85 -14.59 43.82 -5.13
C ALA A 85 -14.39 43.87 -3.62
N ARG A 86 -14.25 45.08 -3.06
CA ARG A 86 -14.05 45.29 -1.62
C ARG A 86 -15.29 44.89 -0.81
N LYS A 87 -16.49 45.26 -1.27
CA LYS A 87 -17.74 44.82 -0.64
C LYS A 87 -17.84 43.30 -0.63
N LYS A 88 -17.58 42.67 -1.78
CA LYS A 88 -17.63 41.21 -1.91
C LYS A 88 -16.60 40.51 -1.03
N LEU A 89 -15.41 41.08 -0.89
CA LEU A 89 -14.39 40.59 0.04
C LEU A 89 -14.90 40.60 1.48
N TYR A 90 -15.50 41.70 1.95
CA TYR A 90 -16.03 41.78 3.31
C TYR A 90 -17.18 40.81 3.56
N ASP A 91 -18.04 40.59 2.57
CA ASP A 91 -19.11 39.57 2.67
C ASP A 91 -18.57 38.13 2.74
N ASP A 92 -17.42 37.86 2.10
CA ASP A 92 -16.83 36.52 2.04
C ASP A 92 -15.95 36.20 3.27
N LEU A 93 -15.36 37.21 3.92
CA LEU A 93 -14.44 37.04 5.04
C LEU A 93 -15.12 36.52 6.32
N ARG A 94 -14.47 35.56 6.97
CA ARG A 94 -14.89 34.98 8.25
C ARG A 94 -13.78 35.10 9.29
N ILE A 95 -14.18 35.02 10.56
CA ILE A 95 -13.24 34.99 11.68
C ILE A 95 -12.33 33.75 11.53
N GLY A 96 -11.03 33.95 11.66
CA GLY A 96 -10.00 32.94 11.45
C GLY A 96 -9.42 32.89 10.04
N ASP A 97 -9.94 33.67 9.09
CA ASP A 97 -9.42 33.69 7.73
C ASP A 97 -8.03 34.33 7.65
N GLU A 98 -7.15 33.71 6.84
CA GLU A 98 -5.76 34.09 6.71
C GLU A 98 -5.48 34.78 5.37
N LEU A 99 -4.84 35.95 5.44
CA LEU A 99 -4.49 36.79 4.31
C LEU A 99 -3.01 37.15 4.33
N CYS A 100 -2.46 37.38 3.14
CA CYS A 100 -1.13 37.94 2.97
C CYS A 100 -1.25 39.44 2.68
N PHE A 101 -0.52 40.24 3.45
CA PHE A 101 -0.41 41.68 3.27
C PHE A 101 1.02 42.08 2.95
N ARG A 102 1.19 43.13 2.14
CA ARG A 102 2.47 43.80 1.90
C ARG A 102 2.53 45.13 2.62
N ILE A 103 3.61 45.34 3.34
CA ILE A 103 3.84 46.56 4.09
C ILE A 103 4.18 47.69 3.11
N LYS A 104 3.44 48.80 3.17
CA LYS A 104 3.74 50.02 2.43
C LYS A 104 4.60 50.98 3.24
N ARG A 105 4.19 51.19 4.49
CA ARG A 105 4.78 52.19 5.37
C ARG A 105 4.69 51.72 6.82
N VAL A 106 5.76 51.97 7.56
CA VAL A 106 5.86 51.63 8.99
C VAL A 106 5.82 52.93 9.78
N GLU A 107 4.95 53.01 10.78
CA GLU A 107 4.83 54.16 11.67
C GLU A 107 4.98 53.74 13.13
N LEU A 108 5.00 54.73 14.04
CA LEU A 108 5.13 54.49 15.48
C LEU A 108 3.91 53.76 16.06
N ALA A 109 2.70 54.05 15.58
CA ALA A 109 1.46 53.47 16.09
C ALA A 109 1.09 52.12 15.45
N GLY A 110 1.69 51.77 14.31
CA GLY A 110 1.32 50.59 13.55
C GLY A 110 1.93 50.56 12.15
N VAL A 111 1.47 49.63 11.33
CA VAL A 111 1.97 49.37 9.98
C VAL A 111 0.83 49.55 9.00
N TYR A 112 1.03 50.39 7.99
CA TYR A 112 0.12 50.48 6.84
C TYR A 112 0.49 49.38 5.86
N ALA A 113 -0.45 48.46 5.64
CA ALA A 113 -0.26 47.33 4.75
C ALA A 113 -1.44 47.20 3.78
N GLU A 114 -1.14 46.74 2.57
CA GLU A 114 -2.14 46.42 1.55
C GLU A 114 -2.31 44.89 1.47
N PRO A 115 -3.52 44.37 1.32
CA PRO A 115 -3.72 42.94 1.12
C PRO A 115 -3.39 42.55 -0.32
N ILE A 116 -2.74 41.39 -0.48
CA ILE A 116 -2.33 40.86 -1.77
C ILE A 116 -3.20 39.68 -2.18
N CYS A 117 -3.36 38.70 -1.30
CA CYS A 117 -4.10 37.49 -1.58
C CYS A 117 -4.53 36.79 -0.29
N THR A 118 -5.48 35.89 -0.40
CA THR A 118 -5.90 34.98 0.67
C THR A 118 -5.02 33.73 0.69
N LEU A 119 -4.67 33.19 1.86
CA LEU A 119 -3.76 32.06 1.97
C LEU A 119 -4.50 30.71 1.90
N HIS A 120 -5.39 30.43 2.86
CA HIS A 120 -5.95 29.09 3.05
C HIS A 120 -7.49 29.01 3.01
N SER A 121 -8.21 30.12 3.22
CA SER A 121 -9.67 30.10 3.40
C SER A 121 -10.45 29.96 2.09
N PHE A 122 -10.13 30.83 1.13
CA PHE A 122 -10.71 30.85 -0.21
C PHE A 122 -9.68 31.49 -1.15
N ARG A 123 -9.89 31.47 -2.47
CA ARG A 123 -8.90 31.98 -3.44
C ARG A 123 -9.35 33.34 -3.95
N ARG A 124 -8.60 34.40 -3.67
CA ARG A 124 -8.78 35.73 -4.23
C ARG A 124 -7.43 36.39 -4.49
N ASN A 125 -7.33 37.05 -5.64
CA ASN A 125 -6.30 38.05 -5.87
C ASN A 125 -6.86 39.40 -5.42
N LEU A 126 -6.16 40.10 -4.54
CA LEU A 126 -6.57 41.39 -3.95
C LEU A 126 -5.68 42.54 -4.41
N LYS A 127 -4.60 42.26 -5.12
CA LYS A 127 -3.61 43.25 -5.57
C LYS A 127 -4.18 44.34 -6.48
N TRP A 128 -5.26 44.03 -7.20
CA TRP A 128 -5.92 44.94 -8.14
C TRP A 128 -6.98 45.85 -7.47
N ILE A 129 -7.26 45.66 -6.17
CA ILE A 129 -8.16 46.56 -5.44
C ILE A 129 -7.38 47.82 -5.09
N ASP A 130 -7.53 48.84 -5.92
CA ASP A 130 -6.91 50.14 -5.69
C ASP A 130 -7.36 50.79 -4.37
N ASP A 131 -6.48 51.61 -3.79
CA ASP A 131 -6.69 52.36 -2.55
C ASP A 131 -7.14 51.50 -1.34
N PHE A 132 -6.68 50.25 -1.27
CA PHE A 132 -7.00 49.35 -0.17
C PHE A 132 -5.81 49.20 0.79
N GLN A 133 -5.78 50.06 1.81
CA GLN A 133 -4.77 50.04 2.87
C GLN A 133 -5.45 49.88 4.23
N VAL A 134 -4.85 49.04 5.07
CA VAL A 134 -5.31 48.79 6.44
C VAL A 134 -4.19 49.15 7.40
N LEU A 135 -4.54 49.85 8.47
CA LEU A 135 -3.62 50.10 9.59
C LEU A 135 -3.66 48.90 10.53
N LEU A 136 -2.52 48.21 10.67
CA LEU A 136 -2.36 47.07 11.54
C LEU A 136 -1.56 47.48 12.79
N GLN A 137 -2.06 47.13 13.98
CA GLN A 137 -1.38 47.45 15.23
C GLN A 137 -0.11 46.61 15.38
N ARG A 138 0.99 47.24 15.82
CA ARG A 138 2.29 46.58 16.05
C ARG A 138 2.49 46.31 17.54
N ASN A 139 2.74 45.05 17.89
CA ASN A 139 3.22 44.70 19.23
C ASN A 139 4.73 44.99 19.33
N LEU A 140 5.09 46.11 19.95
CA LEU A 140 6.48 46.55 20.14
C LEU A 140 7.33 45.60 21.02
N LEU A 141 6.69 44.68 21.75
CA LEU A 141 7.35 43.76 22.68
C LEU A 141 8.06 42.57 21.99
N ASN A 142 7.66 42.21 20.76
CA ASN A 142 8.11 40.96 20.10
C ASN A 142 9.35 41.13 19.20
N GLY A 143 9.99 42.31 19.16
CA GLY A 143 11.30 42.51 18.54
C GLY A 143 11.39 42.29 17.02
N GLN A 144 10.29 42.05 16.30
CA GLN A 144 10.31 41.95 14.83
C GLN A 144 10.33 43.35 14.20
N ASP A 145 11.39 43.62 13.42
CA ASP A 145 11.55 44.85 12.64
C ASP A 145 10.98 44.67 11.23
N TYR A 146 9.83 45.30 11.01
CA TYR A 146 9.17 45.34 9.71
C TYR A 146 9.78 46.41 8.81
N ARG A 147 9.97 46.08 7.52
CA ARG A 147 10.43 47.01 6.48
C ARG A 147 9.37 47.20 5.40
N PRO A 148 9.41 48.32 4.67
CA PRO A 148 8.61 48.48 3.47
C PRO A 148 8.85 47.34 2.47
N ASN A 149 7.77 46.84 1.86
CA ASN A 149 7.67 45.69 0.97
C ASN A 149 7.77 44.30 1.60
N ASP A 150 7.94 44.19 2.92
CA ASP A 150 7.86 42.89 3.58
C ASP A 150 6.45 42.30 3.46
N LEU A 151 6.38 40.98 3.32
CA LEU A 151 5.14 40.21 3.28
C LEU A 151 4.85 39.65 4.67
N ILE A 152 3.66 39.90 5.17
CA ILE A 152 3.20 39.47 6.49
C ILE A 152 1.91 38.68 6.38
N LYS A 153 1.74 37.75 7.31
CA LYS A 153 0.49 37.01 7.49
C LYS A 153 -0.43 37.78 8.44
N VAL A 154 -1.68 37.93 8.03
CA VAL A 154 -2.71 38.67 8.76
C VAL A 154 -3.94 37.78 8.89
N VAL A 155 -4.52 37.76 10.08
CA VAL A 155 -5.70 36.94 10.40
C VAL A 155 -6.87 37.85 10.75
N VAL A 156 -8.07 37.47 10.31
CA VAL A 156 -9.31 38.12 10.73
C VAL A 156 -9.68 37.65 12.13
N VAL A 157 -9.60 38.55 13.12
CA VAL A 157 -9.83 38.22 14.54
C VAL A 157 -11.28 38.46 14.95
N GLY A 158 -11.95 39.40 14.29
CA GLY A 158 -13.34 39.76 14.58
C GLY A 158 -13.97 40.48 13.42
N ILE A 159 -15.28 40.71 13.52
CA ILE A 159 -16.04 41.54 12.59
C ILE A 159 -16.82 42.53 13.47
N GLU A 160 -16.71 43.83 13.20
CA GLU A 160 -17.44 44.85 13.93
C GLU A 160 -18.95 44.75 13.65
N ASP A 161 -19.76 44.65 14.70
CA ASP A 161 -21.21 44.40 14.56
C ASP A 161 -21.96 45.53 13.83
N GLU A 162 -21.53 46.79 13.99
CA GLU A 162 -22.22 47.96 13.42
C GLU A 162 -21.86 48.22 11.96
N THR A 163 -20.58 48.13 11.61
CA THR A 163 -20.05 48.45 10.28
C THR A 163 -19.86 47.22 9.40
N LYS A 164 -19.95 46.02 9.99
CA LYS A 164 -19.57 44.73 9.39
C LYS A 164 -18.14 44.71 8.83
N LEU A 165 -17.26 45.57 9.36
CA LEU A 165 -15.87 45.63 8.92
C LEU A 165 -15.03 44.56 9.63
N PRO A 166 -14.18 43.81 8.90
CA PRO A 166 -13.28 42.84 9.50
C PRO A 166 -12.15 43.53 10.28
N ILE A 167 -11.89 43.03 11.49
CA ILE A 167 -10.78 43.44 12.33
C ILE A 167 -9.59 42.52 12.03
N PHE A 168 -8.49 43.11 11.59
CA PHE A 168 -7.28 42.41 11.18
C PHE A 168 -6.21 42.47 12.27
N SER A 169 -5.52 41.36 12.49
CA SER A 169 -4.35 41.28 13.38
C SER A 169 -3.19 40.58 12.70
N ILE A 170 -1.96 40.99 13.02
CA ILE A 170 -0.74 40.38 12.49
C ILE A 170 -0.50 39.05 13.22
N ASP A 171 -0.29 37.98 12.47
CA ASP A 171 0.14 36.69 13.01
C ASP A 171 1.65 36.73 13.26
N VAL A 172 2.05 37.00 14.50
CA VAL A 172 3.46 37.17 14.89
C VAL A 172 4.22 35.85 14.89
N GLU A 173 3.53 34.71 15.05
CA GLU A 173 4.14 33.37 15.10
C GLU A 173 4.59 32.90 13.71
N ALA A 174 3.88 33.33 12.66
CA ALA A 174 4.18 32.92 11.28
C ALA A 174 5.44 33.54 10.69
N GLY A 175 5.96 34.64 11.27
CA GLY A 175 7.12 35.35 10.75
C GLY A 175 6.88 36.06 9.41
N LEU A 176 7.97 36.47 8.75
CA LEU A 176 7.92 37.11 7.43
C LEU A 176 7.73 36.06 6.33
N LEU A 177 6.76 36.31 5.45
CA LEU A 177 6.49 35.45 4.31
C LEU A 177 7.47 35.75 3.17
N THR A 178 7.85 34.71 2.43
CA THR A 178 8.61 34.83 1.19
C THR A 178 7.70 34.64 -0.01
N GLY A 179 8.17 35.05 -1.20
CA GLY A 179 7.46 34.76 -2.45
C GLY A 179 7.26 33.25 -2.72
N ALA A 180 7.99 32.36 -2.04
CA ALA A 180 7.81 30.93 -2.13
C ALA A 180 6.55 30.44 -1.38
N ASP A 181 6.19 31.15 -0.30
CA ASP A 181 5.07 30.83 0.60
C ASP A 181 3.72 31.30 0.04
N LEU A 182 3.75 32.14 -0.99
CA LEU A 182 2.54 32.59 -1.67
C LEU A 182 1.84 31.43 -2.41
N PRO A 183 0.49 31.38 -2.36
CA PRO A 183 -0.28 30.35 -3.04
C PRO A 183 0.04 30.23 -4.53
N ALA A 184 0.01 28.99 -5.04
CA ALA A 184 0.35 28.70 -6.43
C ALA A 184 -0.58 29.42 -7.44
N TYR A 185 -1.87 29.57 -7.10
CA TYR A 185 -2.83 30.29 -7.93
C TYR A 185 -2.43 31.77 -8.12
N PHE A 186 -1.92 32.41 -7.06
CA PHE A 186 -1.52 33.81 -7.09
C PHE A 186 -0.25 34.00 -7.93
N ARG A 187 0.77 33.17 -7.69
CA ARG A 187 2.03 33.21 -8.46
C ARG A 187 1.82 32.97 -9.96
N ASN A 188 0.89 32.09 -10.31
CA ASN A 188 0.56 31.83 -11.71
C ASN A 188 -0.27 32.95 -12.34
N GLY A 189 -1.17 33.58 -11.58
CA GLY A 189 -1.87 34.80 -12.02
C GLY A 189 -0.89 35.93 -12.33
N GLU A 190 0.11 36.15 -11.47
CA GLU A 190 1.16 37.15 -11.71
C GLU A 190 2.00 36.84 -12.96
N LYS A 191 2.27 35.56 -13.24
CA LYS A 191 3.01 35.12 -14.43
C LYS A 191 2.19 35.15 -15.72
N MET A 192 0.86 35.15 -15.62
CA MET A 192 -0.04 35.07 -16.76
C MET A 192 0.04 36.32 -17.64
N GLY A 193 0.19 37.51 -17.02
CA GLY A 193 0.25 38.80 -17.73
C GLY A 193 -1.13 39.25 -18.21
N ASN A 194 -1.24 39.67 -19.48
CA ASN A 194 -2.48 40.18 -20.10
C ASN A 194 -3.17 39.15 -21.02
N LYS A 195 -3.04 37.84 -20.74
CA LYS A 195 -3.65 36.80 -21.58
C LYS A 195 -5.16 36.71 -21.30
N SER A 196 -5.95 36.33 -22.30
CA SER A 196 -7.36 36.04 -22.06
C SER A 196 -7.52 34.69 -21.35
N PHE A 197 -8.70 34.47 -20.74
CA PHE A 197 -9.05 33.18 -20.12
C PHE A 197 -8.88 32.01 -21.10
N ASP A 198 -9.41 32.16 -22.33
CA ASP A 198 -9.36 31.13 -23.35
C ASP A 198 -7.92 30.84 -23.82
N GLU A 199 -7.10 31.87 -23.98
CA GLU A 199 -5.69 31.72 -24.38
C GLU A 199 -4.86 31.02 -23.29
N TYR A 200 -5.13 31.34 -22.03
CA TYR A 200 -4.49 30.67 -20.90
C TYR A 200 -4.95 29.21 -20.80
N LEU A 201 -6.25 28.96 -20.94
CA LEU A 201 -6.84 27.61 -20.87
C LEU A 201 -6.28 26.69 -21.96
N ARG A 202 -6.15 27.19 -23.20
CA ARG A 202 -5.53 26.44 -24.32
C ARG A 202 -4.10 26.01 -24.05
N ASN A 203 -3.37 26.72 -23.19
CA ASN A 203 -1.99 26.40 -22.83
C ASN A 203 -1.87 25.70 -21.47
N TYR A 204 -2.97 25.58 -20.71
CA TYR A 204 -2.98 24.99 -19.39
C TYR A 204 -2.94 23.46 -19.50
N LEU A 205 -1.75 22.89 -19.26
CA LEU A 205 -1.49 21.46 -19.40
C LEU A 205 -2.48 20.54 -18.65
N PRO A 206 -2.93 20.85 -17.41
CA PRO A 206 -3.93 20.03 -16.74
C PRO A 206 -5.27 20.00 -17.48
N ALA A 207 -5.74 21.11 -18.06
CA ALA A 207 -6.98 21.12 -18.85
C ALA A 207 -6.85 20.37 -20.19
N ASN A 208 -5.65 20.39 -20.79
CA ASN A 208 -5.36 19.66 -22.03
C ASN A 208 -5.01 18.17 -21.82
N ASN A 209 -5.31 17.60 -20.65
CA ASN A 209 -5.08 16.20 -20.38
C ASN A 209 -6.26 15.36 -20.92
N PRO A 210 -6.06 14.54 -21.97
CA PRO A 210 -7.13 13.76 -22.57
C PRO A 210 -7.74 12.72 -21.60
N ASN A 211 -7.05 12.40 -20.50
CA ASN A 211 -7.58 11.47 -19.49
C ASN A 211 -8.62 12.10 -18.56
N LEU A 212 -8.74 13.43 -18.50
CA LEU A 212 -9.79 14.08 -17.72
C LEU A 212 -11.19 13.79 -18.29
N ALA A 213 -11.32 13.66 -19.62
CA ALA A 213 -12.56 13.24 -20.26
C ALA A 213 -13.01 11.85 -19.75
N THR A 214 -12.07 10.91 -19.65
CA THR A 214 -12.33 9.58 -19.09
C THR A 214 -12.68 9.62 -17.60
N LEU A 215 -12.03 10.50 -16.82
CA LEU A 215 -12.29 10.67 -15.39
C LEU A 215 -13.70 11.23 -15.12
N PHE A 216 -14.18 12.14 -15.97
CA PHE A 216 -15.52 12.71 -15.89
C PHE A 216 -16.60 11.88 -16.60
N GLY A 217 -16.28 10.66 -17.04
CA GLY A 217 -17.25 9.75 -17.66
C GLY A 217 -17.70 10.18 -19.07
N ILE A 218 -16.95 11.07 -19.72
CA ILE A 218 -17.20 11.43 -21.13
C ILE A 218 -16.73 10.25 -22.00
N GLU A 219 -17.62 9.75 -22.85
CA GLU A 219 -17.42 8.52 -23.61
C GLU A 219 -16.38 8.71 -24.73
N THR A 220 -15.11 8.43 -24.42
CA THR A 220 -13.97 8.58 -25.35
C THR A 220 -13.82 7.43 -26.36
N LYS A 221 -14.66 6.40 -26.29
CA LYS A 221 -14.55 5.15 -27.07
C LYS A 221 -15.50 5.05 -28.26
N SER A 222 -16.35 6.04 -28.48
CA SER A 222 -17.18 6.11 -29.69
C SER A 222 -16.28 6.28 -30.91
N THR A 223 -16.54 5.50 -31.97
CA THR A 223 -15.69 5.32 -33.16
C THR A 223 -15.61 6.54 -34.10
N VAL A 224 -16.13 7.69 -33.67
CA VAL A 224 -15.88 8.99 -34.29
C VAL A 224 -15.01 9.79 -33.32
N SER A 225 -13.69 9.56 -33.38
CA SER A 225 -12.74 10.36 -32.60
C SER A 225 -12.78 11.80 -33.09
N PHE A 226 -13.39 12.70 -32.31
CA PHE A 226 -13.27 14.15 -32.49
C PHE A 226 -11.89 14.69 -32.04
N LEU A 227 -10.95 13.81 -31.65
CA LEU A 227 -9.61 14.19 -31.21
C LEU A 227 -8.63 14.29 -32.39
N HIS A 228 -9.01 15.06 -33.42
CA HIS A 228 -8.11 15.37 -34.55
C HIS A 228 -6.78 15.98 -34.07
N GLU A 229 -6.82 16.71 -32.96
CA GLU A 229 -5.67 17.40 -32.34
C GLU A 229 -4.60 16.47 -31.77
N LEU A 230 -4.90 15.19 -31.52
CA LEU A 230 -3.92 14.21 -31.01
C LEU A 230 -3.15 13.47 -32.10
N ARG A 231 -3.50 13.67 -33.38
CA ARG A 231 -2.94 12.90 -34.49
C ARG A 231 -1.45 13.17 -34.75
N ASP A 232 -1.00 14.37 -34.39
CA ASP A 232 0.40 14.83 -34.55
C ASP A 232 1.03 15.30 -33.23
N SER A 233 0.40 14.99 -32.08
CA SER A 233 0.90 15.45 -30.79
C SER A 233 2.16 14.66 -30.36
N ASN A 234 3.27 15.37 -30.16
CA ASN A 234 4.53 14.77 -29.75
C ASN A 234 4.48 14.30 -28.29
N PHE A 235 4.45 12.99 -28.07
CA PHE A 235 4.37 12.37 -26.74
C PHE A 235 5.71 12.24 -26.00
N THR A 236 6.83 12.68 -26.61
CA THR A 236 8.17 12.57 -26.00
C THR A 236 8.49 13.64 -24.96
N SER A 237 7.61 14.63 -24.78
CA SER A 237 7.86 15.71 -23.82
C SER A 237 7.87 15.21 -22.36
N LYS A 238 8.71 15.84 -21.52
CA LYS A 238 8.87 15.50 -20.09
C LYS A 238 7.59 15.59 -19.25
N HIS A 239 6.56 16.26 -19.75
CA HIS A 239 5.31 16.50 -19.05
C HIS A 239 4.19 15.54 -19.46
N ARG A 240 4.47 14.55 -20.31
CA ARG A 240 3.47 13.61 -20.81
C ARG A 240 3.56 12.27 -20.08
N ALA A 241 2.43 11.56 -20.06
CA ALA A 241 2.24 10.33 -19.29
C ALA A 241 3.30 9.23 -19.55
N PRO A 242 3.80 8.99 -20.77
CA PRO A 242 4.83 7.97 -20.99
C PRO A 242 6.15 8.28 -20.26
N TYR A 243 6.65 9.51 -20.37
CA TYR A 243 7.87 9.93 -19.69
C TYR A 243 7.69 9.95 -18.16
N ILE A 244 6.54 10.46 -17.69
CA ILE A 244 6.23 10.50 -16.25
C ILE A 244 6.20 9.07 -15.69
N ARG A 245 5.55 8.12 -16.38
CA ARG A 245 5.52 6.71 -15.97
C ARG A 245 6.92 6.11 -15.92
N GLN A 246 7.72 6.31 -16.96
CA GLN A 246 9.10 5.83 -16.96
C GLN A 246 9.90 6.37 -15.76
N LYS A 247 9.75 7.67 -15.43
CA LYS A 247 10.41 8.27 -14.26
C LYS A 247 9.86 7.75 -12.93
N GLN A 248 8.57 7.46 -12.85
CA GLN A 248 7.96 6.83 -11.68
C GLN A 248 8.48 5.41 -11.47
N ASP A 249 8.59 4.63 -12.55
CA ASP A 249 9.13 3.27 -12.52
C ASP A 249 10.61 3.26 -12.10
N GLU A 250 11.42 4.20 -12.62
CA GLU A 250 12.81 4.42 -12.21
C GLU A 250 12.92 4.73 -10.71
N TYR A 251 12.09 5.67 -10.21
CA TYR A 251 12.10 6.06 -8.79
C TYR A 251 11.63 4.91 -7.86
N LEU A 252 10.56 4.21 -8.25
CA LEU A 252 10.03 3.08 -7.49
C LEU A 252 11.03 1.92 -7.45
N SER A 253 11.65 1.61 -8.59
CA SER A 253 12.73 0.63 -8.68
C SER A 253 13.90 1.00 -7.78
N MET A 254 14.34 2.26 -7.79
CA MET A 254 15.40 2.76 -6.91
C MET A 254 15.02 2.64 -5.41
N SER A 255 13.78 2.94 -5.05
CA SER A 255 13.31 2.78 -3.67
C SER A 255 13.32 1.32 -3.22
N LEU A 256 12.96 0.38 -4.10
CA LEU A 256 13.01 -1.05 -3.80
C LEU A 256 14.45 -1.56 -3.69
N ALA A 257 15.35 -1.06 -4.55
CA ALA A 257 16.78 -1.38 -4.45
C ALA A 257 17.37 -0.95 -3.11
N LYS A 258 17.03 0.26 -2.61
CA LYS A 258 17.46 0.73 -1.28
C LYS A 258 17.02 -0.22 -0.15
N ARG A 259 15.76 -0.68 -0.18
CA ARG A 259 15.26 -1.69 0.78
C ARG A 259 16.02 -3.02 0.67
N GLY A 260 16.37 -3.44 -0.54
CA GLY A 260 17.23 -4.61 -0.75
C GLY A 260 18.60 -4.46 -0.08
N VAL A 261 19.22 -3.28 -0.21
CA VAL A 261 20.50 -2.96 0.44
C VAL A 261 20.38 -2.96 1.97
N GLU A 262 19.29 -2.42 2.52
CA GLU A 262 19.01 -2.49 3.97
C GLU A 262 18.96 -3.95 4.46
N LYS A 263 18.28 -4.83 3.72
CA LYS A 263 18.25 -6.27 4.02
C LYS A 263 19.60 -6.97 3.92
N ILE A 264 20.48 -6.57 2.99
CA ILE A 264 21.87 -7.06 2.97
C ILE A 264 22.60 -6.66 4.27
N ARG A 265 22.42 -5.43 4.75
CA ARG A 265 23.07 -4.94 5.99
C ARG A 265 22.59 -5.68 7.23
N GLU A 266 21.33 -6.11 7.24
CA GLU A 266 20.74 -6.95 8.29
C GLU A 266 21.20 -8.42 8.21
N GLY A 267 21.88 -8.83 7.13
CA GLY A 267 22.33 -10.20 6.89
C GLY A 267 21.33 -11.09 6.13
N ASP A 268 20.12 -10.57 5.87
CA ASP A 268 19.02 -11.26 5.19
C ASP A 268 19.17 -11.19 3.67
N ASN A 269 20.23 -11.81 3.14
CA ASN A 269 20.52 -11.79 1.71
C ASN A 269 19.36 -12.38 0.85
N SER A 270 18.59 -13.34 1.37
CA SER A 270 17.49 -13.99 0.62
C SER A 270 16.31 -13.05 0.39
N VAL A 271 15.97 -12.25 1.41
CA VAL A 271 14.94 -11.20 1.33
C VAL A 271 15.42 -10.05 0.47
N ALA A 272 16.71 -9.70 0.55
CA ALA A 272 17.31 -8.69 -0.32
C ALA A 272 17.13 -9.02 -1.81
N VAL A 273 17.41 -10.27 -2.22
CA VAL A 273 17.20 -10.73 -3.60
C VAL A 273 15.75 -10.55 -4.06
N GLN A 274 14.76 -10.75 -3.19
CA GLN A 274 13.34 -10.53 -3.55
C GLN A 274 13.04 -9.06 -3.82
N HIS A 275 13.61 -8.14 -3.04
CA HIS A 275 13.47 -6.70 -3.28
C HIS A 275 14.12 -6.29 -4.60
N PHE A 276 15.32 -6.79 -4.89
CA PHE A 276 15.98 -6.51 -6.17
C PHE A 276 15.25 -7.11 -7.36
N ASN A 277 14.70 -8.32 -7.24
CA ASN A 277 13.87 -8.92 -8.29
C ASN A 277 12.68 -8.03 -8.63
N ARG A 278 11.97 -7.53 -7.62
CA ARG A 278 10.85 -6.59 -7.83
C ARG A 278 11.32 -5.28 -8.48
N ALA A 279 12.45 -4.74 -8.03
CA ALA A 279 13.03 -3.53 -8.62
C ALA A 279 13.32 -3.72 -10.12
N LEU A 280 13.88 -4.86 -10.51
CA LEU A 280 14.23 -5.19 -11.89
C LEU A 280 13.02 -5.60 -12.75
N THR A 281 11.94 -6.10 -12.17
CA THR A 281 10.66 -6.28 -12.88
C THR A 281 10.04 -4.94 -13.29
N ILE A 282 10.21 -3.90 -12.46
CA ILE A 282 9.66 -2.56 -12.72
C ILE A 282 10.55 -1.78 -13.68
N TYR A 283 11.86 -1.80 -13.44
CA TYR A 283 12.85 -1.14 -14.28
C TYR A 283 14.09 -2.02 -14.40
N ASP A 284 14.20 -2.69 -15.55
CA ASP A 284 15.22 -3.69 -15.86
C ASP A 284 16.64 -3.12 -15.94
N LYS A 285 16.78 -1.85 -16.29
CA LYS A 285 18.06 -1.12 -16.39
C LYS A 285 18.52 -0.47 -15.09
N ASN A 286 17.97 -0.87 -13.94
CA ASN A 286 18.43 -0.35 -12.66
C ASN A 286 19.79 -0.97 -12.27
N ILE A 287 20.86 -0.23 -12.50
CA ILE A 287 22.24 -0.63 -12.19
C ILE A 287 22.41 -0.97 -10.71
N GLU A 288 21.87 -0.16 -9.80
CA GLU A 288 21.98 -0.40 -8.35
C GLU A 288 21.26 -1.67 -7.91
N ALA A 289 20.13 -2.00 -8.54
CA ALA A 289 19.44 -3.25 -8.26
C ALA A 289 20.19 -4.47 -8.79
N LEU A 290 20.81 -4.39 -9.98
CA LEU A 290 21.68 -5.44 -10.52
C LEU A 290 22.90 -5.66 -9.64
N VAL A 291 23.60 -4.59 -9.26
CA VAL A 291 24.78 -4.65 -8.38
C VAL A 291 24.41 -5.18 -7.00
N GLY A 292 23.30 -4.70 -6.43
CA GLY A 292 22.81 -5.16 -5.13
C GLY A 292 22.43 -6.64 -5.13
N ARG A 293 21.74 -7.11 -6.19
CA ARG A 293 21.39 -8.54 -6.34
C ARG A 293 22.63 -9.40 -6.54
N GLY A 294 23.58 -8.94 -7.36
CA GLY A 294 24.87 -9.62 -7.54
C GLY A 294 25.65 -9.75 -6.24
N ALA A 295 25.71 -8.69 -5.43
CA ALA A 295 26.33 -8.73 -4.10
C ALA A 295 25.62 -9.70 -3.15
N ALA A 296 24.28 -9.72 -3.14
CA ALA A 296 23.52 -10.67 -2.33
C ALA A 296 23.77 -12.13 -2.75
N TYR A 297 23.84 -12.43 -4.05
CA TYR A 297 24.19 -13.75 -4.56
C TYR A 297 25.63 -14.16 -4.20
N ALA A 298 26.59 -13.24 -4.28
CA ALA A 298 27.96 -13.48 -3.88
C ALA A 298 28.07 -13.83 -2.38
N ASN A 299 27.33 -13.12 -1.52
CA ASN A 299 27.25 -13.42 -0.09
C ASN A 299 26.65 -14.81 0.21
N MET A 300 25.77 -15.31 -0.65
CA MET A 300 25.24 -16.68 -0.56
C MET A 300 26.16 -17.74 -1.18
N GLY A 301 27.30 -17.36 -1.77
CA GLY A 301 28.20 -18.24 -2.49
C GLY A 301 27.70 -18.68 -3.88
N GLN A 302 26.69 -18.00 -4.42
CA GLN A 302 26.13 -18.22 -5.75
C GLN A 302 26.86 -17.35 -6.79
N TYR A 303 28.17 -17.58 -6.97
CA TYR A 303 29.05 -16.70 -7.74
C TYR A 303 28.68 -16.56 -9.22
N ALA A 304 28.20 -17.63 -9.87
CA ALA A 304 27.80 -17.57 -11.27
C ALA A 304 26.62 -16.61 -11.52
N LEU A 305 25.62 -16.60 -10.62
CA LEU A 305 24.48 -15.67 -10.70
C LEU A 305 24.92 -14.24 -10.39
N ALA A 306 25.82 -14.08 -9.42
CA ALA A 306 26.41 -12.78 -9.11
C ALA A 306 27.17 -12.20 -10.32
N GLU A 307 27.99 -13.01 -10.98
CA GLU A 307 28.73 -12.62 -12.19
C GLU A 307 27.76 -12.18 -13.30
N THR A 308 26.68 -12.92 -13.56
CA THR A 308 25.72 -12.55 -14.62
C THR A 308 25.05 -11.19 -14.37
N ASP A 309 24.69 -10.89 -13.12
CA ASP A 309 24.07 -9.61 -12.79
C ASP A 309 25.08 -8.45 -12.84
N LEU A 310 26.32 -8.69 -12.43
CA LEU A 310 27.39 -7.69 -12.45
C LEU A 310 27.88 -7.41 -13.88
N ASP A 311 27.93 -8.42 -14.76
CA ASP A 311 28.17 -8.23 -16.18
C ASP A 311 27.06 -7.39 -16.82
N ALA A 312 25.79 -7.66 -16.49
CA ALA A 312 24.67 -6.85 -16.97
C ALA A 312 24.75 -5.39 -16.47
N ALA A 313 25.18 -5.15 -15.23
CA ALA A 313 25.40 -3.80 -14.71
C ALA A 313 26.53 -3.08 -15.47
N LEU A 314 27.65 -3.77 -15.71
CA LEU A 314 28.80 -3.22 -16.44
C LEU A 314 28.51 -3.03 -17.94
N ALA A 315 27.58 -3.78 -18.53
CA ALA A 315 27.12 -3.55 -19.89
C ALA A 315 26.28 -2.25 -20.02
N ILE A 316 25.66 -1.78 -18.93
CA ILE A 316 24.94 -0.50 -18.90
C ILE A 316 25.91 0.65 -18.61
N ASP A 317 26.80 0.48 -17.62
CA ASP A 317 27.86 1.43 -17.29
C ASP A 317 29.16 0.70 -16.96
N GLU A 318 30.07 0.67 -17.93
CA GLU A 318 31.37 0.00 -17.83
C GLU A 318 32.25 0.56 -16.71
N LYS A 319 32.04 1.83 -16.31
CA LYS A 319 32.85 2.53 -15.30
C LYS A 319 32.17 2.57 -13.93
N HIS A 320 31.09 1.82 -13.74
CA HIS A 320 30.37 1.79 -12.47
C HIS A 320 31.25 1.20 -11.36
N ALA A 321 31.77 2.06 -10.48
CA ALA A 321 32.79 1.71 -9.49
C ALA A 321 32.37 0.55 -8.57
N ASN A 322 31.13 0.55 -8.09
CA ASN A 322 30.61 -0.52 -7.23
C ASN A 322 30.51 -1.84 -8.01
N ALA A 323 30.07 -1.81 -9.26
CA ALA A 323 29.91 -3.02 -10.07
C ALA A 323 31.27 -3.68 -10.32
N GLN A 324 32.29 -2.89 -10.70
CA GLN A 324 33.66 -3.38 -10.88
C GLN A 324 34.22 -3.99 -9.60
N LYS A 325 34.05 -3.30 -8.46
CA LYS A 325 34.55 -3.77 -7.16
C LYS A 325 33.89 -5.09 -6.75
N TYR A 326 32.57 -5.19 -6.83
CA TYR A 326 31.85 -6.42 -6.49
C TYR A 326 32.18 -7.55 -7.48
N MET A 327 32.39 -7.24 -8.76
CA MET A 327 32.81 -8.23 -9.76
C MET A 327 34.18 -8.83 -9.41
N ILE A 328 35.17 -7.98 -9.11
CA ILE A 328 36.51 -8.43 -8.74
C ILE A 328 36.47 -9.32 -7.49
N GLU A 329 35.76 -8.90 -6.43
CA GLU A 329 35.62 -9.69 -5.20
C GLU A 329 34.91 -11.02 -5.46
N THR A 330 33.83 -11.02 -6.27
CA THR A 330 33.07 -12.24 -6.63
C THR A 330 33.96 -13.24 -7.37
N LEU A 331 34.67 -12.78 -8.40
CA LEU A 331 35.57 -13.61 -9.21
C LEU A 331 36.75 -14.15 -8.38
N LEU A 332 37.29 -13.37 -7.44
CA LEU A 332 38.36 -13.81 -6.54
C LEU A 332 37.89 -14.94 -5.61
N GLN A 333 36.69 -14.83 -5.05
CA GLN A 333 36.14 -15.87 -4.17
C GLN A 333 35.79 -17.14 -4.95
N GLU A 334 35.25 -16.99 -6.16
CA GLU A 334 34.97 -18.11 -7.05
C GLU A 334 36.25 -18.83 -7.48
N ALA A 335 37.29 -18.10 -7.90
CA ALA A 335 38.58 -18.66 -8.29
C ALA A 335 39.24 -19.44 -7.14
N LYS A 336 39.22 -18.89 -5.91
CA LYS A 336 39.71 -19.59 -4.71
C LYS A 336 38.93 -20.88 -4.42
N LYS A 337 37.62 -20.89 -4.65
CA LYS A 337 36.79 -22.09 -4.51
C LYS A 337 37.13 -23.14 -5.57
N LEU A 338 37.38 -22.72 -6.81
CA LEU A 338 37.79 -23.60 -7.91
C LEU A 338 39.20 -24.18 -7.68
N GLU A 339 40.14 -23.40 -7.16
CA GLU A 339 41.47 -23.88 -6.75
C GLU A 339 41.36 -25.00 -5.70
N LYS A 340 40.53 -24.81 -4.67
CA LYS A 340 40.28 -25.84 -3.63
C LYS A 340 39.66 -27.11 -4.21
N ASN A 341 38.86 -26.98 -5.26
CA ASN A 341 38.23 -28.09 -5.96
C ASN A 341 39.15 -28.74 -7.01
N GLY A 342 40.41 -28.28 -7.14
CA GLY A 342 41.39 -28.82 -8.09
C GLY A 342 41.20 -28.36 -9.55
N LYS A 343 40.22 -27.48 -9.83
CA LYS A 343 39.92 -26.97 -11.16
C LYS A 343 40.78 -25.74 -11.51
N LYS A 344 42.08 -25.95 -11.69
CA LYS A 344 43.05 -24.86 -11.87
C LYS A 344 42.83 -24.06 -13.17
N ASP A 345 42.37 -24.69 -14.24
CA ASP A 345 42.19 -24.01 -15.54
C ASP A 345 40.99 -23.05 -15.55
N GLU A 346 39.86 -23.46 -14.96
CA GLU A 346 38.71 -22.57 -14.75
C GLU A 346 39.08 -21.39 -13.85
N ALA A 347 39.89 -21.61 -12.81
CA ALA A 347 40.38 -20.54 -11.93
C ALA A 347 41.27 -19.53 -12.66
N LYS A 348 42.15 -19.98 -13.57
CA LYS A 348 42.99 -19.09 -14.40
C LYS A 348 42.14 -18.14 -15.23
N LEU A 349 41.08 -18.62 -15.87
CA LEU A 349 40.17 -17.78 -16.67
C LEU A 349 39.54 -16.66 -15.84
N LYS A 350 39.15 -16.96 -14.60
CA LYS A 350 38.56 -15.97 -13.68
C LYS A 350 39.58 -14.91 -13.26
N TYR A 351 40.83 -15.27 -13.00
CA TYR A 351 41.90 -14.30 -12.73
C TYR A 351 42.22 -13.41 -13.93
N VAL A 352 42.21 -13.95 -15.15
CA VAL A 352 42.38 -13.15 -16.37
C VAL A 352 41.24 -12.13 -16.53
N LYS A 353 39.98 -12.52 -16.26
CA LYS A 353 38.83 -11.61 -16.28
C LYS A 353 38.95 -10.49 -15.23
N ILE A 354 39.51 -10.76 -14.06
CA ILE A 354 39.81 -9.71 -13.05
C ILE A 354 40.78 -8.68 -13.63
N LEU A 355 41.86 -9.15 -14.26
CA LEU A 355 42.91 -8.28 -14.84
C LEU A 355 42.40 -7.42 -15.99
N SER A 356 41.38 -7.86 -16.73
CA SER A 356 40.75 -7.02 -17.76
C SER A 356 39.91 -5.87 -17.19
N ILE A 357 39.41 -6.00 -15.96
CA ILE A 357 38.62 -4.95 -15.29
C ILE A 357 39.53 -3.97 -14.56
N SER A 358 40.47 -4.49 -13.75
CA SER A 358 41.47 -3.68 -13.07
C SER A 358 42.74 -4.48 -12.80
N SER A 359 43.88 -3.79 -12.72
CA SER A 359 45.17 -4.39 -12.33
C SER A 359 45.20 -4.72 -10.84
N ASP A 360 44.48 -5.76 -10.42
CA ASP A 360 44.48 -6.25 -9.04
C ASP A 360 45.72 -7.14 -8.79
N VAL A 361 46.60 -6.70 -7.90
CA VAL A 361 47.84 -7.40 -7.51
C VAL A 361 47.56 -8.82 -7.02
N ARG A 362 46.42 -9.04 -6.33
CA ARG A 362 46.05 -10.35 -5.78
C ARG A 362 45.84 -11.39 -6.88
N ALA A 363 45.27 -10.98 -8.01
CA ALA A 363 45.03 -11.87 -9.15
C ALA A 363 46.34 -12.20 -9.88
N VAL A 364 47.24 -11.23 -10.03
CA VAL A 364 48.57 -11.43 -10.64
C VAL A 364 49.39 -12.44 -9.84
N ASP A 365 49.48 -12.28 -8.52
CA ASP A 365 50.26 -13.18 -7.66
C ASP A 365 49.72 -14.62 -7.69
N ARG A 366 48.39 -14.77 -7.71
CA ARG A 366 47.74 -16.08 -7.79
C ARG A 366 47.97 -16.75 -9.14
N LEU A 367 47.87 -16.01 -10.24
CA LEU A 367 48.15 -16.52 -11.57
C LEU A 367 49.60 -17.00 -11.68
N ARG A 368 50.56 -16.21 -11.18
CA ARG A 368 51.99 -16.56 -11.15
C ARG A 368 52.27 -17.83 -10.32
N ASN A 369 51.58 -18.02 -9.20
CA ASN A 369 51.72 -19.23 -8.40
C ASN A 369 51.14 -20.47 -9.09
N LEU A 370 50.07 -20.32 -9.86
CA LEU A 370 49.48 -21.40 -10.66
C LEU A 370 50.34 -21.78 -11.88
N GLU A 371 51.23 -20.90 -12.33
CA GLU A 371 52.20 -21.15 -13.43
C GLU A 371 53.49 -21.82 -12.95
N LYS A 372 53.83 -21.70 -11.65
CA LYS A 372 55.07 -22.26 -11.07
C LYS A 372 55.07 -23.77 -10.80
N SER A 373 54.01 -24.51 -11.13
CA SER A 373 53.94 -25.96 -10.90
C SER A 373 54.17 -26.74 -12.21
N PRO A 374 55.43 -27.13 -12.52
CA PRO A 374 55.69 -28.56 -12.61
C PRO A 374 57.10 -29.09 -12.21
N SER A 375 58.08 -28.31 -11.72
CA SER A 375 59.49 -28.82 -11.67
C SER A 375 60.30 -28.73 -10.37
N GLU A 376 59.74 -28.33 -9.22
CA GLU A 376 60.53 -28.22 -7.97
C GLU A 376 60.07 -29.13 -6.80
N GLU A 377 59.02 -29.93 -6.97
CA GLU A 377 58.50 -30.79 -5.88
C GLU A 377 59.30 -32.10 -5.65
N GLU A 378 60.27 -32.45 -6.51
CA GLU A 378 61.04 -33.70 -6.35
C GLU A 378 62.12 -33.67 -5.26
N VAL A 379 62.49 -32.51 -4.72
CA VAL A 379 63.61 -32.41 -3.74
C VAL A 379 63.13 -32.46 -2.29
N GLU A 380 61.88 -32.10 -1.99
CA GLU A 380 61.39 -32.03 -0.61
C GLU A 380 60.68 -33.32 -0.12
N TYR A 381 60.48 -34.28 -1.02
CA TYR A 381 59.76 -35.53 -0.72
C TYR A 381 60.57 -36.56 0.12
N LYS A 382 61.86 -36.34 0.37
CA LYS A 382 62.70 -37.29 1.15
C LYS A 382 62.91 -36.93 2.62
N LYS A 383 62.38 -35.80 3.12
CA LYS A 383 62.56 -35.40 4.54
C LYS A 383 61.36 -35.64 5.47
N ASN A 384 60.16 -35.88 4.93
CA ASN A 384 58.93 -35.89 5.74
C ASN A 384 58.22 -37.26 5.86
N GLU A 385 58.90 -38.39 5.68
CA GLU A 385 58.33 -39.72 5.93
C GLU A 385 58.36 -40.16 7.41
N LYS A 386 59.14 -39.49 8.29
CA LYS A 386 59.26 -39.90 9.70
C LYS A 386 58.16 -39.37 10.64
N THR A 387 57.23 -38.52 10.18
CA THR A 387 56.19 -37.90 11.03
C THR A 387 54.76 -38.38 10.77
N ARG A 388 54.54 -39.28 9.80
CA ARG A 388 53.19 -39.76 9.42
C ARG A 388 52.64 -40.94 10.24
N GLY A 389 53.41 -41.46 11.19
CA GLY A 389 53.00 -42.58 12.04
C GLY A 389 52.08 -42.23 13.21
N HIS A 390 52.03 -40.96 13.63
CA HIS A 390 51.32 -40.55 14.86
C HIS A 390 50.04 -39.72 14.63
N GLU A 391 49.69 -39.39 13.38
CA GLU A 391 48.50 -38.57 13.09
C GLU A 391 47.24 -39.36 12.73
N LYS A 392 47.35 -40.65 12.37
CA LYS A 392 46.18 -41.46 11.98
C LYS A 392 45.31 -41.94 13.15
N GLU A 393 45.86 -42.07 14.36
CA GLU A 393 45.06 -42.40 15.55
C GLU A 393 44.38 -41.18 16.20
N ARG A 394 44.83 -39.95 15.90
CA ARG A 394 44.20 -38.73 16.43
C ARG A 394 42.99 -38.23 15.63
N THR A 395 42.86 -38.62 14.37
CA THR A 395 41.80 -38.12 13.48
C THR A 395 40.44 -38.76 13.72
N GLU A 396 40.38 -40.04 14.12
CA GLU A 396 39.10 -40.73 14.37
C GLU A 396 38.45 -40.26 15.70
N ASP A 397 39.28 -39.97 16.71
CA ASP A 397 38.82 -39.38 17.98
C ASP A 397 38.36 -37.92 17.79
N GLU A 398 39.06 -37.12 16.99
CA GLU A 398 38.63 -35.74 16.71
C GLU A 398 37.33 -35.64 15.90
N GLU A 399 37.09 -36.59 14.99
CA GLU A 399 35.87 -36.62 14.18
C GLU A 399 34.65 -37.06 15.01
N SER A 400 34.82 -38.03 15.91
CA SER A 400 33.78 -38.43 16.87
C SER A 400 33.44 -37.29 17.86
N ILE A 401 34.45 -36.55 18.32
CA ILE A 401 34.29 -35.37 19.19
C ILE A 401 33.63 -34.21 18.42
N ARG A 402 33.94 -34.01 17.13
CA ARG A 402 33.30 -32.98 16.28
C ARG A 402 31.83 -33.29 15.99
N VAL A 403 31.48 -34.55 15.76
CA VAL A 403 30.08 -34.96 15.55
C VAL A 403 29.27 -34.80 16.84
N LYS A 404 29.86 -35.09 18.01
CA LYS A 404 29.25 -34.87 19.32
C LYS A 404 29.06 -33.37 19.61
N ARG A 405 30.10 -32.55 19.38
CA ARG A 405 30.02 -31.09 19.48
C ARG A 405 29.03 -30.46 18.49
N ARG A 406 28.84 -31.03 17.29
CA ARG A 406 27.79 -30.57 16.34
C ARG A 406 26.37 -30.90 16.82
N ARG A 407 26.16 -32.07 17.43
CA ARG A 407 24.87 -32.45 18.03
C ARG A 407 24.55 -31.62 19.27
N ASP A 408 25.57 -31.35 20.09
CA ASP A 408 25.43 -30.51 21.29
C ASP A 408 25.23 -29.04 20.89
N ALA A 409 25.96 -28.54 19.89
CA ALA A 409 25.72 -27.21 19.30
C ALA A 409 24.34 -27.09 18.63
N GLN A 410 23.79 -28.14 18.01
CA GLN A 410 22.42 -28.13 17.47
C GLN A 410 21.36 -28.11 18.58
N LYS A 411 21.58 -28.83 19.69
CA LYS A 411 20.73 -28.77 20.88
C LYS A 411 20.83 -27.42 21.57
N ASP A 412 22.03 -26.85 21.63
CA ASP A 412 22.28 -25.53 22.20
C ASP A 412 21.71 -24.42 21.31
N VAL A 413 21.79 -24.53 19.97
CA VAL A 413 21.14 -23.60 19.04
C VAL A 413 19.63 -23.71 19.15
N SER A 414 19.03 -24.90 19.32
CA SER A 414 17.59 -25.04 19.56
C SER A 414 17.15 -24.50 20.93
N SER A 415 17.99 -24.68 21.95
CA SER A 415 17.80 -24.14 23.31
C SER A 415 17.96 -22.62 23.35
N LEU A 416 18.95 -22.08 22.64
CA LEU A 416 19.19 -20.67 22.43
C LEU A 416 18.11 -20.05 21.55
N LEU A 417 17.59 -20.74 20.54
CA LEU A 417 16.43 -20.26 19.76
C LEU A 417 15.22 -20.14 20.68
N CYS A 418 14.95 -21.14 21.54
CA CYS A 418 13.86 -21.06 22.52
C CYS A 418 14.08 -19.97 23.59
N ARG A 419 15.32 -19.73 24.03
CA ARG A 419 15.64 -18.68 25.03
C ARG A 419 15.68 -17.28 24.42
N VAL A 420 16.11 -17.14 23.17
CA VAL A 420 16.10 -15.89 22.42
C VAL A 420 14.67 -15.54 22.00
N LEU A 421 13.84 -16.52 21.63
CA LEU A 421 12.40 -16.35 21.42
C LEU A 421 11.62 -16.06 22.72
N ALA A 422 12.15 -16.45 23.90
CA ALA A 422 11.57 -16.07 25.19
C ALA A 422 12.03 -14.69 25.69
N LEU A 423 13.20 -14.20 25.23
CA LEU A 423 13.75 -12.90 25.60
C LEU A 423 13.32 -11.77 24.66
N ILE A 424 13.07 -12.10 23.39
CA ILE A 424 12.38 -11.22 22.46
C ILE A 424 10.92 -11.60 22.56
N GLY A 425 10.09 -10.81 23.25
CA GLY A 425 8.64 -10.99 23.32
C GLY A 425 7.97 -10.83 21.95
N HIS A 426 8.33 -11.68 20.99
CA HIS A 426 7.67 -11.79 19.72
C HIS A 426 6.42 -12.63 19.94
N ASP A 427 5.27 -11.96 19.90
CA ASP A 427 4.01 -12.59 19.49
C ASP A 427 4.29 -13.46 18.25
N MET A 428 4.49 -14.77 18.42
CA MET A 428 4.55 -15.74 17.31
C MET A 428 3.18 -15.89 16.60
N MET A 429 2.19 -15.18 17.12
CA MET A 429 0.87 -15.04 16.55
C MET A 429 0.92 -14.07 15.37
N ILE A 430 0.73 -14.61 14.16
CA ILE A 430 0.65 -13.78 12.96
C ILE A 430 -0.64 -12.96 13.03
N LYS A 431 -0.53 -11.63 12.92
CA LYS A 431 -1.68 -10.71 12.95
C LYS A 431 -2.06 -10.31 11.52
N GLU A 432 -3.29 -10.58 11.12
CA GLU A 432 -3.88 -10.21 9.83
C GLU A 432 -4.94 -9.13 10.05
N GLU A 433 -4.64 -7.90 9.64
CA GLU A 433 -5.56 -6.77 9.79
C GLU A 433 -6.52 -6.66 8.60
N LEU A 434 -7.81 -6.60 8.88
CA LEU A 434 -8.87 -6.43 7.89
C LEU A 434 -9.56 -5.09 8.12
N ASP A 435 -9.38 -4.16 7.18
CA ASP A 435 -9.95 -2.81 7.24
C ASP A 435 -11.03 -2.64 6.16
N LEU A 436 -12.23 -2.24 6.60
CA LEU A 436 -13.38 -1.97 5.75
C LEU A 436 -13.84 -0.50 5.81
N GLY A 437 -13.09 0.37 6.49
CA GLY A 437 -13.36 1.81 6.55
C GLY A 437 -14.58 2.23 7.37
N ARG A 438 -15.29 1.29 8.02
CA ARG A 438 -16.38 1.56 8.97
C ARG A 438 -16.44 0.52 10.09
N CYS A 439 -17.14 0.86 11.17
CA CYS A 439 -17.41 -0.06 12.27
C CYS A 439 -18.42 -1.15 11.83
N LEU A 440 -18.09 -2.42 12.07
CA LEU A 440 -18.93 -3.56 11.67
C LEU A 440 -19.95 -3.89 12.76
N CYS A 441 -21.22 -4.06 12.39
CA CYS A 441 -22.22 -4.60 13.29
C CYS A 441 -22.03 -6.12 13.48
N ILE A 442 -22.69 -6.70 14.48
CA ILE A 442 -22.64 -8.15 14.76
C ILE A 442 -23.04 -9.01 13.55
N HIS A 443 -23.97 -8.53 12.71
CA HIS A 443 -24.40 -9.23 11.49
C HIS A 443 -23.33 -9.18 10.39
N SER A 444 -22.69 -8.03 10.19
CA SER A 444 -21.57 -7.91 9.25
C SER A 444 -20.37 -8.75 9.71
N GLN A 445 -20.14 -8.85 11.02
CA GLN A 445 -19.09 -9.71 11.59
C GLN A 445 -19.37 -11.19 11.39
N LEU A 446 -20.62 -11.64 11.55
CA LEU A 446 -21.00 -13.01 11.20
C LEU A 446 -20.71 -13.32 9.72
N GLN A 447 -21.02 -12.39 8.80
CA GLN A 447 -20.71 -12.55 7.39
C GLN A 447 -19.19 -12.55 7.13
N ALA A 448 -18.42 -11.73 7.85
CA ALA A 448 -16.96 -11.74 7.76
C ALA A 448 -16.37 -13.08 8.23
N VAL A 449 -16.86 -13.64 9.36
CA VAL A 449 -16.47 -14.98 9.84
C VAL A 449 -16.79 -16.05 8.79
N ASP A 450 -17.96 -15.97 8.15
CA ASP A 450 -18.35 -16.90 7.10
C ASP A 450 -17.43 -16.82 5.87
N ILE A 451 -17.10 -15.61 5.40
CA ILE A 451 -16.16 -15.39 4.29
C ILE A 451 -14.75 -15.90 4.63
N ILE A 452 -14.28 -15.68 5.86
CA ILE A 452 -13.00 -16.20 6.34
C ILE A 452 -13.01 -17.74 6.32
N LEU A 453 -14.05 -18.37 6.87
CA LEU A 453 -14.19 -19.82 6.88
C LEU A 453 -14.19 -20.41 5.46
N GLN A 454 -14.98 -19.83 4.54
CA GLN A 454 -15.00 -20.26 3.13
C GLN A 454 -13.63 -20.14 2.46
N SER A 455 -12.95 -19.03 2.69
CA SER A 455 -11.63 -18.76 2.13
C SER A 455 -10.60 -19.77 2.64
N LEU A 456 -10.61 -20.07 3.95
CA LEU A 456 -9.73 -21.06 4.56
C LEU A 456 -9.99 -22.47 4.04
N LEU A 457 -11.26 -22.88 3.91
CA LEU A 457 -11.61 -24.20 3.38
C LEU A 457 -11.07 -24.40 1.96
N TYR A 458 -11.19 -23.39 1.10
CA TYR A 458 -10.71 -23.45 -0.27
C TYR A 458 -9.18 -23.34 -0.37
N GLN A 459 -8.57 -22.32 0.25
CA GLN A 459 -7.13 -22.07 0.17
C GLN A 459 -6.29 -23.21 0.73
N ARG A 460 -6.78 -23.86 1.78
CA ARG A 460 -6.09 -25.00 2.39
C ARG A 460 -6.34 -26.31 1.65
N GLY A 461 -7.25 -26.34 0.67
CA GLY A 461 -7.59 -27.55 -0.06
C GLY A 461 -8.39 -28.55 0.77
N VAL A 462 -9.17 -28.07 1.75
CA VAL A 462 -10.17 -28.91 2.45
C VAL A 462 -11.32 -29.25 1.51
N VAL A 463 -11.64 -28.30 0.61
CA VAL A 463 -12.59 -28.47 -0.48
C VAL A 463 -11.92 -28.21 -1.84
N PRO A 464 -12.30 -28.91 -2.91
CA PRO A 464 -11.65 -28.80 -4.22
C PRO A 464 -12.04 -27.54 -5.01
N THR A 465 -13.21 -26.97 -4.72
CA THR A 465 -13.76 -25.78 -5.40
C THR A 465 -14.25 -24.75 -4.39
N VAL A 466 -14.51 -23.53 -4.84
CA VAL A 466 -14.98 -22.45 -3.97
C VAL A 466 -16.33 -22.82 -3.36
N VAL A 467 -16.48 -22.66 -2.05
CA VAL A 467 -17.68 -23.06 -1.29
C VAL A 467 -18.98 -22.50 -1.90
N SER A 468 -18.95 -21.27 -2.41
CA SER A 468 -20.12 -20.67 -3.07
C SER A 468 -20.60 -21.44 -4.30
N GLN A 469 -19.69 -22.08 -5.05
CA GLN A 469 -20.05 -22.95 -6.18
C GLN A 469 -20.61 -24.28 -5.70
N LEU A 470 -20.02 -24.88 -4.66
CA LEU A 470 -20.50 -26.12 -4.03
C LEU A 470 -21.92 -26.01 -3.48
N LEU A 471 -22.29 -24.83 -2.97
CA LEU A 471 -23.66 -24.55 -2.52
C LEU A 471 -24.66 -24.45 -3.69
N SER A 472 -24.19 -24.16 -4.91
CA SER A 472 -25.06 -23.95 -6.08
C SER A 472 -25.19 -25.17 -6.99
N SER A 473 -24.17 -26.02 -7.06
CA SER A 473 -24.12 -27.21 -7.90
C SER A 473 -23.63 -28.39 -7.08
N VAL A 474 -24.52 -29.33 -6.75
CA VAL A 474 -24.21 -30.51 -5.96
C VAL A 474 -24.26 -31.74 -6.86
N SER A 475 -23.16 -32.48 -6.93
CA SER A 475 -23.00 -33.60 -7.86
C SER A 475 -22.53 -34.89 -7.20
N SER A 476 -21.76 -34.82 -6.11
CA SER A 476 -21.21 -35.99 -5.42
C SER A 476 -21.77 -36.19 -4.00
N GLN A 477 -21.77 -37.44 -3.52
CA GLN A 477 -22.24 -37.76 -2.16
C GLN A 477 -21.42 -37.06 -1.05
N ASN A 478 -20.15 -36.77 -1.31
CA ASN A 478 -19.29 -36.04 -0.38
C ASN A 478 -19.63 -34.54 -0.34
N GLU A 479 -19.97 -33.95 -1.50
CA GLU A 479 -20.46 -32.57 -1.58
C GLU A 479 -21.78 -32.39 -0.82
N VAL A 480 -22.72 -33.34 -0.95
CA VAL A 480 -23.99 -33.31 -0.19
C VAL A 480 -23.72 -33.27 1.32
N LYS A 481 -22.90 -34.20 1.83
CA LYS A 481 -22.55 -34.26 3.26
C LYS A 481 -21.81 -33.01 3.73
N PHE A 482 -20.95 -32.44 2.88
CA PHE A 482 -20.28 -31.18 3.17
C PHE A 482 -21.29 -30.03 3.26
N VAL A 483 -22.21 -29.90 2.31
CA VAL A 483 -23.23 -28.85 2.30
C VAL A 483 -24.12 -28.97 3.54
N GLU A 484 -24.57 -30.18 3.90
CA GLU A 484 -25.35 -30.43 5.13
C GLU A 484 -24.58 -29.95 6.38
N THR A 485 -23.38 -30.48 6.61
CA THR A 485 -22.56 -30.11 7.79
C THR A 485 -22.19 -28.62 7.82
N TYR A 486 -21.87 -28.03 6.68
CA TYR A 486 -21.55 -26.60 6.60
C TYR A 486 -22.79 -25.72 6.84
N THR A 487 -23.98 -26.14 6.38
CA THR A 487 -25.24 -25.44 6.69
C THR A 487 -25.60 -25.52 8.18
N GLU A 488 -25.34 -26.64 8.84
CA GLU A 488 -25.50 -26.78 10.29
C GLU A 488 -24.57 -25.82 11.06
N ILE A 489 -23.29 -25.74 10.66
CA ILE A 489 -22.33 -24.80 11.25
C ILE A 489 -22.80 -23.35 11.06
N ARG A 490 -23.24 -22.98 9.85
CA ARG A 490 -23.78 -21.63 9.56
C ARG A 490 -25.01 -21.32 10.40
N LEU A 491 -25.91 -22.29 10.59
CA LEU A 491 -27.12 -22.10 11.38
C LEU A 491 -26.79 -21.95 12.87
N ALA A 492 -25.84 -22.74 13.38
CA ALA A 492 -25.33 -22.61 14.75
C ALA A 492 -24.71 -21.23 15.00
N LEU A 493 -23.80 -20.78 14.12
CA LEU A 493 -23.20 -19.44 14.22
C LEU A 493 -24.25 -18.32 14.08
N LYS A 494 -25.22 -18.47 13.18
CA LYS A 494 -26.30 -17.49 13.01
C LYS A 494 -27.17 -17.36 14.26
N ASN A 495 -27.52 -18.47 14.90
CA ASN A 495 -28.28 -18.47 16.14
C ASN A 495 -27.49 -17.85 17.29
N LEU A 496 -26.18 -18.11 17.34
CA LEU A 496 -25.27 -17.58 18.34
C LEU A 496 -25.14 -16.04 18.24
N PHE A 497 -24.83 -15.53 17.05
CA PHE A 497 -24.65 -14.09 16.82
C PHE A 497 -25.97 -13.31 16.98
N ARG A 498 -27.12 -13.99 16.87
CA ARG A 498 -28.47 -13.42 17.09
C ARG A 498 -29.01 -13.65 18.52
N SER A 499 -28.26 -14.31 19.39
CA SER A 499 -28.71 -14.59 20.75
C SER A 499 -28.81 -13.31 21.60
N ALA A 500 -29.62 -13.36 22.66
CA ALA A 500 -29.75 -12.26 23.63
C ALA A 500 -28.40 -11.91 24.31
N ASN A 501 -27.53 -12.91 24.44
CA ASN A 501 -26.24 -12.79 25.12
C ASN A 501 -25.08 -12.64 24.13
N ARG A 502 -25.33 -12.10 22.93
CA ARG A 502 -24.30 -11.84 21.91
C ARG A 502 -23.12 -10.99 22.40
N ARG A 503 -23.31 -10.18 23.46
CA ARG A 503 -22.23 -9.40 24.10
C ARG A 503 -21.27 -10.27 24.93
N ALA A 504 -21.65 -11.49 25.26
CA ALA A 504 -20.80 -12.46 25.91
C ALA A 504 -19.85 -13.19 24.93
N LEU A 505 -20.07 -13.07 23.62
CA LEU A 505 -19.21 -13.65 22.58
C LEU A 505 -17.90 -12.85 22.46
N LYS A 506 -16.76 -13.50 22.67
CA LYS A 506 -15.44 -12.86 22.61
C LYS A 506 -14.65 -13.22 21.35
N GLU A 507 -14.64 -14.50 20.98
CA GLU A 507 -13.76 -14.98 19.91
C GLU A 507 -14.36 -16.22 19.24
N VAL A 508 -14.19 -16.33 17.92
CA VAL A 508 -14.44 -17.55 17.14
C VAL A 508 -13.09 -18.11 16.71
N VAL A 509 -12.90 -19.42 16.91
CA VAL A 509 -11.65 -20.11 16.60
C VAL A 509 -11.92 -21.23 15.61
N ILE A 510 -11.12 -21.29 14.54
CA ILE A 510 -11.18 -22.36 13.55
C ILE A 510 -9.89 -23.17 13.68
N ILE A 511 -10.03 -24.47 13.93
CA ILE A 511 -8.92 -25.41 14.06
C ILE A 511 -8.94 -26.36 12.86
N ILE A 512 -7.79 -26.50 12.20
CA ILE A 512 -7.57 -27.47 11.14
C ILE A 512 -6.56 -28.51 11.64
N GLY A 513 -6.92 -29.79 11.62
CA GLY A 513 -6.03 -30.86 12.06
C GLY A 513 -6.70 -32.23 12.15
N SER A 514 -6.00 -33.20 12.72
CA SER A 514 -6.50 -34.57 12.90
C SER A 514 -7.57 -34.64 14.01
N SER A 515 -7.41 -33.82 15.04
CA SER A 515 -8.34 -33.67 16.18
C SER A 515 -8.15 -32.30 16.84
N CYS A 516 -9.10 -31.85 17.68
CA CYS A 516 -8.96 -30.59 18.42
C CYS A 516 -7.71 -30.55 19.31
N ALA A 517 -7.28 -31.70 19.87
CA ALA A 517 -6.09 -31.81 20.72
C ALA A 517 -4.76 -31.82 19.93
N THR A 518 -4.82 -32.07 18.61
CA THR A 518 -3.66 -32.08 17.72
C THR A 518 -3.87 -31.14 16.53
N PRO A 519 -3.97 -29.82 16.79
CA PRO A 519 -4.16 -28.84 15.74
C PRO A 519 -2.90 -28.73 14.87
N GLN A 520 -3.07 -28.68 13.56
CA GLN A 520 -2.01 -28.30 12.62
C GLN A 520 -1.99 -26.78 12.40
N GLU A 521 -3.18 -26.18 12.37
CA GLU A 521 -3.39 -24.75 12.21
C GLU A 521 -4.53 -24.24 13.10
N ILE A 522 -4.39 -23.02 13.61
CA ILE A 522 -5.36 -22.35 14.48
C ILE A 522 -5.59 -20.94 13.93
N TYR A 523 -6.84 -20.60 13.69
CA TYR A 523 -7.27 -19.28 13.24
C TYR A 523 -8.18 -18.65 14.29
N ARG A 524 -7.86 -17.42 14.68
CA ARG A 524 -8.51 -16.72 15.79
C ARG A 524 -9.18 -15.45 15.27
N ILE A 525 -10.49 -15.33 15.47
CA ILE A 525 -11.32 -14.22 15.02
C ILE A 525 -11.97 -13.56 16.24
N PRO A 526 -11.35 -12.53 16.83
CA PRO A 526 -11.96 -11.75 17.91
C PRO A 526 -13.21 -11.03 17.40
N ILE A 527 -14.28 -11.12 18.17
CA ILE A 527 -15.57 -10.48 17.91
C ILE A 527 -15.68 -9.27 18.82
N ARG A 528 -16.02 -8.10 18.25
CA ARG A 528 -16.12 -6.84 19.00
C ARG A 528 -17.39 -6.12 18.61
N VAL A 529 -18.34 -5.98 19.51
CA VAL A 529 -19.58 -5.25 19.21
C VAL A 529 -19.33 -3.74 19.38
N CYS A 530 -19.76 -2.95 18.40
CA CYS A 530 -19.73 -1.48 18.48
C CYS A 530 -20.80 -0.96 19.44
N ASP A 531 -20.43 -0.10 20.39
CA ASP A 531 -21.36 0.54 21.34
C ASP A 531 -21.82 1.95 20.89
N SER A 532 -21.56 2.38 19.65
CA SER A 532 -22.02 3.70 19.19
C SER A 532 -23.54 3.69 18.95
N TYR A 533 -24.27 4.12 20.00
CA TYR A 533 -25.67 4.52 20.15
C TYR A 533 -26.75 3.76 19.33
N ASP A 534 -27.77 3.27 20.05
CA ASP A 534 -29.01 2.60 19.58
C ASP A 534 -28.97 1.08 19.30
N SER A 535 -28.04 0.31 19.90
CA SER A 535 -28.10 -1.16 19.82
C SER A 535 -28.80 -1.81 21.02
N ASP A 536 -30.11 -2.02 20.89
CA ASP A 536 -30.95 -2.76 21.83
C ASP A 536 -30.99 -4.26 21.55
N ILE A 537 -31.57 -5.06 22.46
CA ILE A 537 -31.71 -6.52 22.29
C ILE A 537 -32.46 -6.85 20.99
N SER A 538 -33.40 -6.00 20.57
CA SER A 538 -34.29 -6.18 19.41
C SER A 538 -33.89 -5.39 18.15
N HIS A 539 -33.09 -4.33 18.27
CA HIS A 539 -32.74 -3.46 17.13
C HIS A 539 -31.24 -3.20 17.12
N CYS A 540 -30.61 -3.41 15.97
CA CYS A 540 -29.26 -2.95 15.72
C CYS A 540 -29.33 -1.50 15.24
N GLY A 541 -28.51 -0.60 15.81
CA GLY A 541 -28.53 0.84 15.53
C GLY A 541 -28.23 1.20 14.06
N GLU A 542 -28.15 2.49 13.75
CA GLU A 542 -28.13 3.03 12.37
C GLU A 542 -27.06 2.43 11.44
N ASN A 543 -25.94 1.93 11.98
CA ASN A 543 -24.86 1.30 11.22
C ASN A 543 -25.09 -0.19 10.88
N CYS A 544 -26.28 -0.73 11.16
CA CYS A 544 -26.61 -2.12 10.90
C CYS A 544 -26.89 -2.38 9.43
N GLY A 545 -26.02 -3.16 8.77
CA GLY A 545 -26.24 -3.60 7.39
C GLY A 545 -25.39 -4.82 7.05
N GLU A 546 -25.85 -5.60 6.07
CA GLU A 546 -25.03 -6.65 5.47
C GLU A 546 -23.79 -6.04 4.79
N LEU A 547 -22.72 -6.81 4.66
CA LEU A 547 -21.54 -6.42 3.91
C LEU A 547 -21.94 -6.19 2.45
N SER A 548 -21.66 -4.99 1.95
CA SER A 548 -21.85 -4.65 0.54
C SER A 548 -20.97 -5.53 -0.37
N SER A 549 -21.35 -5.66 -1.64
CA SER A 549 -20.56 -6.44 -2.61
C SER A 549 -19.12 -5.93 -2.76
N LYS A 550 -18.88 -4.62 -2.51
CA LYS A 550 -17.54 -4.03 -2.46
C LYS A 550 -16.75 -4.50 -1.24
N GLU A 551 -17.36 -4.47 -0.06
CA GLU A 551 -16.72 -4.92 1.20
C GLU A 551 -16.43 -6.42 1.19
N GLN A 552 -17.34 -7.24 0.67
CA GLN A 552 -17.11 -8.68 0.52
C GLN A 552 -15.91 -8.95 -0.40
N ARG A 553 -15.80 -8.25 -1.55
CA ARG A 553 -14.65 -8.36 -2.46
C ARG A 553 -13.36 -7.89 -1.80
N GLN A 554 -13.41 -6.81 -1.03
CA GLN A 554 -12.25 -6.28 -0.31
C GLN A 554 -11.74 -7.30 0.73
N LEU A 555 -12.64 -7.89 1.53
CA LEU A 555 -12.30 -8.98 2.45
C LEU A 555 -11.69 -10.18 1.73
N SER A 556 -12.37 -10.71 0.71
CA SER A 556 -11.87 -11.88 -0.04
C SER A 556 -10.52 -11.59 -0.71
N SER A 557 -10.34 -10.40 -1.28
CA SER A 557 -9.07 -10.00 -1.88
C SER A 557 -7.95 -9.91 -0.83
N SER A 558 -8.24 -9.37 0.35
CA SER A 558 -7.25 -9.27 1.44
C SER A 558 -6.83 -10.66 1.93
N LEU A 559 -7.78 -11.59 2.06
CA LEU A 559 -7.53 -12.97 2.48
C LEU A 559 -6.77 -13.78 1.41
N VAL A 560 -6.97 -13.50 0.12
CA VAL A 560 -6.26 -14.18 -0.98
C VAL A 560 -4.84 -13.64 -1.17
N LEU A 561 -4.65 -12.33 -0.98
CA LEU A 561 -3.35 -11.69 -1.16
C LEU A 561 -2.45 -11.77 0.07
N SER A 562 -2.96 -12.24 1.22
CA SER A 562 -2.17 -12.28 2.44
C SER A 562 -1.05 -13.34 2.35
N PRO A 563 0.22 -12.93 2.50
CA PRO A 563 1.36 -13.83 2.33
C PRO A 563 1.38 -14.93 3.40
N ASN A 564 0.78 -14.67 4.56
CA ASN A 564 0.74 -15.59 5.70
C ASN A 564 -0.27 -16.74 5.53
N LEU A 565 -1.26 -16.58 4.65
CA LEU A 565 -2.22 -17.63 4.32
C LEU A 565 -1.78 -18.48 3.11
N TYR A 566 -0.75 -18.05 2.37
CA TYR A 566 -0.29 -18.69 1.12
C TYR A 566 0.61 -19.94 1.32
N SER A 567 0.93 -20.34 2.56
CA SER A 567 1.78 -21.51 2.81
C SER A 567 1.04 -22.82 2.49
N LEU A 568 1.38 -23.48 1.37
CA LEU A 568 0.87 -24.80 1.01
C LEU A 568 1.46 -25.86 1.97
N ARG A 569 0.65 -26.33 2.93
CA ARG A 569 0.94 -27.53 3.73
C ARG A 569 0.09 -28.70 3.24
N ASN A 570 0.68 -29.90 3.23
CA ASN A 570 0.03 -31.12 2.74
C ASN A 570 -1.15 -31.51 3.64
N ILE A 571 -2.37 -31.18 3.22
CA ILE A 571 -3.59 -31.68 3.84
C ILE A 571 -3.75 -33.16 3.51
N THR A 572 -3.99 -33.97 4.54
CA THR A 572 -4.27 -35.41 4.39
C THR A 572 -5.77 -35.66 4.38
N ARG A 573 -6.21 -36.82 3.88
CA ARG A 573 -7.63 -37.24 3.91
C ARG A 573 -8.25 -37.32 5.31
N ASN A 574 -7.43 -37.38 6.37
CA ASN A 574 -7.92 -37.44 7.75
C ASN A 574 -8.03 -36.06 8.41
N THR A 575 -7.80 -34.98 7.65
CA THR A 575 -7.86 -33.62 8.18
C THR A 575 -9.32 -33.21 8.36
N ARG A 576 -9.59 -32.61 9.51
CA ARG A 576 -10.90 -32.15 9.95
C ARG A 576 -10.81 -30.68 10.34
N VAL A 577 -11.89 -29.95 10.11
CA VAL A 577 -12.04 -28.55 10.53
C VAL A 577 -13.07 -28.47 11.63
N TYR A 578 -12.65 -27.90 12.75
CA TYR A 578 -13.45 -27.69 13.94
C TYR A 578 -13.66 -26.19 14.16
N VAL A 579 -14.88 -25.80 14.52
CA VAL A 579 -15.21 -24.43 14.88
C VAL A 579 -15.52 -24.38 16.37
N LEU A 580 -14.75 -23.57 17.08
CA LEU A 580 -14.92 -23.32 18.50
C LEU A 580 -15.28 -21.86 18.73
N VAL A 581 -15.94 -21.61 19.85
CA VAL A 581 -16.44 -20.31 20.26
C VAL A 581 -16.03 -20.09 21.71
N CYS A 582 -15.51 -18.90 22.01
CA CYS A 582 -15.20 -18.47 23.36
C CYS A 582 -16.20 -17.39 23.81
N GLY A 583 -16.76 -17.58 25.00
CA GLY A 583 -17.64 -16.60 25.62
C GLY A 583 -17.54 -16.54 27.14
N ILE A 584 -18.28 -15.62 27.73
CA ILE A 584 -18.51 -15.56 29.19
C ILE A 584 -19.59 -16.59 29.56
N ASP A 585 -19.59 -17.07 30.79
CA ASP A 585 -20.48 -18.14 31.30
C ASP A 585 -21.98 -17.89 31.08
N ASP A 586 -22.38 -16.64 30.83
CA ASP A 586 -23.76 -16.27 30.47
C ASP A 586 -24.17 -16.72 29.05
N LEU A 587 -23.25 -17.23 28.22
CA LEU A 587 -23.55 -17.62 26.84
C LEU A 587 -24.39 -18.91 26.79
N LYS A 588 -25.69 -18.77 26.51
CA LYS A 588 -26.61 -19.91 26.38
C LYS A 588 -26.61 -20.46 24.95
N PHE A 589 -26.38 -21.76 24.81
CA PHE A 589 -26.44 -22.48 23.53
C PHE A 589 -27.70 -23.34 23.42
N PRO A 590 -28.20 -23.59 22.20
CA PRO A 590 -29.06 -24.74 21.96
C PRO A 590 -28.23 -26.02 22.18
N GLU A 591 -28.61 -26.83 23.16
CA GLU A 591 -27.87 -28.05 23.58
C GLU A 591 -27.63 -29.04 22.43
N ALA A 592 -28.44 -28.99 21.37
CA ALA A 592 -28.34 -29.89 20.22
C ALA A 592 -27.14 -29.63 19.29
N LEU A 593 -26.51 -28.45 19.34
CA LEU A 593 -25.52 -28.01 18.35
C LEU A 593 -24.11 -27.81 18.92
N VAL A 594 -23.94 -27.92 20.24
CA VAL A 594 -22.71 -27.58 20.94
C VAL A 594 -22.36 -28.63 21.97
N GLU A 595 -21.10 -29.06 21.94
CA GLU A 595 -20.50 -29.89 22.97
C GLU A 595 -19.70 -29.00 23.92
N ASN A 596 -20.06 -29.03 25.21
CA ASN A 596 -19.30 -28.36 26.25
C ASN A 596 -18.01 -29.14 26.51
N ASP A 597 -16.88 -28.60 26.08
CA ASP A 597 -15.56 -29.18 26.34
C ASP A 597 -14.87 -28.37 27.44
N ALA A 598 -15.31 -28.56 28.68
CA ALA A 598 -14.76 -27.88 29.85
C ALA A 598 -13.27 -28.20 30.10
N SER A 599 -12.75 -29.24 29.42
CA SER A 599 -11.35 -29.65 29.46
C SER A 599 -10.48 -29.07 28.34
N PHE A 600 -11.07 -28.34 27.38
CA PHE A 600 -10.31 -27.78 26.27
C PHE A 600 -9.68 -26.45 26.65
N GLU A 601 -8.35 -26.46 26.83
CA GLU A 601 -7.54 -25.26 26.89
C GLU A 601 -6.80 -25.07 25.56
N LEU A 602 -6.79 -23.83 25.06
CA LEU A 602 -6.06 -23.50 23.85
C LEU A 602 -4.55 -23.63 24.14
N PRO A 603 -3.74 -24.27 23.27
CA PRO A 603 -2.33 -24.47 23.55
C PRO A 603 -1.62 -23.13 23.79
N GLU A 604 -0.86 -23.03 24.89
CA GLU A 604 -0.05 -21.84 25.21
C GLU A 604 0.96 -21.54 24.09
N GLU A 605 1.36 -20.27 23.98
CA GLU A 605 2.24 -19.79 22.90
C GLU A 605 3.58 -20.55 22.84
N GLU A 606 4.10 -20.97 23.99
CA GLU A 606 5.28 -21.84 24.07
C GLU A 606 5.06 -23.22 23.40
N ILE A 607 3.87 -23.79 23.53
CA ILE A 607 3.51 -25.09 22.95
C ILE A 607 3.31 -24.96 21.45
N LEU A 608 2.73 -23.85 20.98
CA LEU A 608 2.58 -23.54 19.56
C LEU A 608 3.95 -23.43 18.88
N ALA A 609 4.90 -22.74 19.52
CA ALA A 609 6.28 -22.58 19.06
C ALA A 609 7.02 -23.93 19.00
N ARG A 610 6.93 -24.75 20.07
CA ARG A 610 7.57 -26.07 20.14
C ARG A 610 7.04 -27.05 19.09
N ARG A 611 5.75 -26.97 18.75
CA ARG A 611 5.09 -27.89 17.81
C ARG A 611 4.99 -27.35 16.37
N ASN A 612 5.50 -26.15 16.09
CA ASN A 612 5.44 -25.49 14.78
C ASN A 612 4.02 -25.40 14.20
N ILE A 613 3.05 -25.13 15.08
CA ILE A 613 1.62 -24.98 14.75
C ILE A 613 1.40 -23.57 14.21
N ASN A 614 0.76 -23.45 13.05
CA ASN A 614 0.49 -22.14 12.46
C ASN A 614 -0.67 -21.46 13.18
N SER A 615 -0.44 -20.29 13.78
CA SER A 615 -1.45 -19.54 14.54
C SER A 615 -1.63 -18.14 13.95
N VAL A 616 -2.84 -17.84 13.48
CA VAL A 616 -3.17 -16.57 12.84
C VAL A 616 -4.32 -15.88 13.60
N ARG A 617 -4.13 -14.62 13.98
CA ARG A 617 -5.17 -13.75 14.52
C ARG A 617 -5.67 -12.79 13.44
N PHE A 618 -6.96 -12.84 13.15
CA PHE A 618 -7.59 -11.78 12.37
C PHE A 618 -7.90 -10.58 13.27
N ILE A 619 -7.66 -9.37 12.80
CA ILE A 619 -7.99 -8.13 13.51
C ILE A 619 -8.94 -7.35 12.60
N LEU A 620 -10.23 -7.41 12.89
CA LEU A 620 -11.24 -6.58 12.24
C LEU A 620 -11.10 -5.15 12.79
N LYS A 621 -10.64 -4.20 11.96
CA LYS A 621 -10.45 -2.81 12.40
C LYS A 621 -11.79 -2.17 12.73
N HIS A 622 -11.79 -1.44 13.83
CA HIS A 622 -12.99 -0.84 14.40
C HIS A 622 -12.73 0.65 14.69
N PRO A 623 -12.93 1.55 13.71
CA PRO A 623 -12.43 2.93 13.74
C PRO A 623 -13.04 3.82 14.84
N CYS A 624 -14.16 3.43 15.45
CA CYS A 624 -14.85 4.20 16.49
C CYS A 624 -14.38 3.94 17.92
N VAL A 625 -13.26 3.23 18.14
CA VAL A 625 -12.70 3.02 19.48
C VAL A 625 -11.28 3.58 19.56
N GLU A 626 -11.16 4.83 20.01
CA GLU A 626 -9.94 5.31 20.65
C GLU A 626 -9.87 4.67 22.05
N THR A 627 -8.89 3.77 22.25
CA THR A 627 -8.43 3.25 23.56
C THR A 627 -9.49 2.71 24.53
N ILE A 628 -9.66 1.38 24.64
CA ILE A 628 -10.11 0.77 25.90
C ILE A 628 -9.28 -0.47 26.26
N ILE A 629 -8.71 -0.33 27.45
CA ILE A 629 -8.20 -1.29 28.42
C ILE A 629 -8.80 -2.69 28.25
N THR A 630 -7.95 -3.68 27.98
CA THR A 630 -8.27 -5.10 28.16
C THR A 630 -8.63 -5.34 29.62
N VAL A 631 -9.92 -5.30 29.95
CA VAL A 631 -10.42 -5.81 31.23
C VAL A 631 -10.28 -7.34 31.16
N CYS A 632 -9.27 -7.87 31.84
CA CYS A 632 -9.15 -9.29 32.12
C CYS A 632 -10.32 -9.72 33.02
N ASN A 633 -11.41 -10.20 32.40
CA ASN A 633 -12.45 -10.92 33.13
C ASN A 633 -12.10 -12.43 33.17
N PRO A 634 -11.95 -13.04 34.36
CA PRO A 634 -11.32 -14.36 34.54
C PRO A 634 -12.25 -15.58 34.35
N GLY A 635 -13.43 -15.42 33.74
CA GLY A 635 -14.32 -16.53 33.40
C GLY A 635 -14.58 -16.56 31.90
N THR A 636 -13.85 -17.40 31.16
CA THR A 636 -14.12 -17.67 29.74
C THR A 636 -14.26 -19.17 29.53
N THR A 637 -15.36 -19.57 28.92
CA THR A 637 -15.67 -20.96 28.58
C THR A 637 -15.58 -21.18 27.08
N TRP A 638 -15.09 -22.38 26.71
CA TRP A 638 -14.95 -22.81 25.32
C TRP A 638 -16.09 -23.74 24.93
N PHE A 639 -16.68 -23.46 23.78
CA PHE A 639 -17.81 -24.19 23.22
C PHE A 639 -17.42 -24.74 21.85
N ARG A 640 -17.50 -26.05 21.68
CA ARG A 640 -17.21 -26.71 20.40
C ARG A 640 -18.51 -26.94 19.64
N LEU A 641 -18.58 -26.50 18.39
CA LEU A 641 -19.69 -26.93 17.52
C LEU A 641 -19.55 -28.43 17.24
N SER A 642 -20.62 -29.21 17.45
CA SER A 642 -20.60 -30.66 17.22
C SER A 642 -20.33 -31.06 15.76
N PRO A 643 -20.85 -30.35 14.72
CA PRO A 643 -20.49 -30.66 13.35
C PRO A 643 -19.04 -30.26 13.04
N PHE A 644 -18.29 -31.20 12.45
CA PHE A 644 -16.94 -30.96 11.95
C PHE A 644 -16.87 -31.26 10.45
N ILE A 645 -16.09 -30.46 9.73
CA ILE A 645 -15.95 -30.59 8.28
C ILE A 645 -14.81 -31.57 7.99
N LYS A 646 -15.05 -32.59 7.16
CA LYS A 646 -14.01 -33.50 6.67
C LYS A 646 -13.47 -32.99 5.34
N ALA A 647 -12.14 -33.01 5.18
CA ALA A 647 -11.52 -32.73 3.91
C ALA A 647 -11.91 -33.79 2.87
N PHE A 648 -12.25 -33.35 1.66
CA PHE A 648 -12.47 -34.21 0.51
C PHE A 648 -11.85 -33.58 -0.73
N PHE A 649 -11.41 -34.42 -1.67
CA PHE A 649 -10.64 -34.04 -2.84
C PHE A 649 -11.33 -34.50 -4.11
#